data_AF-A0A1J4LZH6-F1
#
_entry.id   AF-A0A1J4LZH6-F1
#
_cell.length_a   1.000
_cell.length_b   1.000
_cell.length_c   1.000
_cell.angle_alpha   90.00
_cell.angle_beta   90.00
_cell.angle_gamma   90.00
#
_symmetry.space_group_name_H-M   'P 1'
#
loop_
_entity.id
_entity.type
_entity.pdbx_description
1 polymer ?
#
loop_
_entity_poly.entity_id
_entity_poly.type
_entity_poly.pdbx_seq_one_letter_code
_entity_poly.pdbx_strand_id
1 'polypeptide(L)'
;MSKQVQQVETIFCHETGGDYLIVVQRDGKRLFRAKLGLSETSAGPRPAKFRLKDGSSEEPRQPDEFVELARRAKRIRISEQTSRTGREELLEMLSGYQLEEKAKAVRTCRYCASAGRYSPITTDTAVKDDEDWICQDCARQELERQLSYSGGGKVTGAAKDRLEDLMIEVQDLDRIVNLLQGQLDPDLTKFDTISATTDEVDPVRVDSLNLHPGLQNLLEDRFETLLPVQSLAVDNGLFEGDDQMVVSATATGKTLVGEMTGINRVLNGKGKMLFLVPLVALANQKHEDFKDEYGDLVDVSIRVGASRIADNGNQFDPNADVIVGTYEGIDHALRTGKDMGDIGTVVIDEVHTLKEDERGHRLDGLISRLKHTCEQRAKRRDDYQGAQWVYLSATVGNPEQLATALESTLIEFEERPVPIERHVTFADGQEKVRVENKLVRREFDTESSKGYRGQTIIFTNSRRRCHEISRKLEYSSAPYHAGLDYKRRKTVERQFGDQDLAAVVTTAALAAGVDFPASQVVFDSLAMGIEWLSVQEFHQMLGRAGRPDYHDKGTVYVLVEPDTAYHNSMEMTEDEVAFKLLKGEMESVMTHYDESAAIEETLANITVGGKAAKSLNDRMLGDVPTKHAVGKLLQYDFIDGFEPTPLGQVVTEHFLDPSEAFTLLDGIRKDAHPYELVADIELRDADL
;
A
#
# COMPACT_ATOMS: atom_id res chain seq x y z
N MET A 1 -19.24 -68.34 -22.76
CA MET A 1 -20.04 -67.11 -22.53
C MET A 1 -19.27 -65.91 -23.06
N SER A 2 -19.65 -65.45 -24.24
CA SER A 2 -19.12 -64.25 -24.90
C SER A 2 -19.62 -63.00 -24.17
N LYS A 3 -18.80 -62.41 -23.29
CA LYS A 3 -19.04 -61.02 -22.86
C LYS A 3 -18.70 -60.12 -24.03
N GLN A 4 -19.74 -59.54 -24.65
CA GLN A 4 -19.63 -58.48 -25.66
C GLN A 4 -18.63 -57.42 -25.17
N VAL A 5 -17.48 -57.35 -25.82
CA VAL A 5 -16.45 -56.35 -25.52
C VAL A 5 -16.97 -55.01 -26.03
N GLN A 6 -17.15 -54.08 -25.10
CA GLN A 6 -17.66 -52.74 -25.33
C GLN A 6 -16.83 -51.98 -26.39
N GLN A 7 -17.49 -51.10 -27.15
CA GLN A 7 -16.84 -50.24 -28.15
C GLN A 7 -15.73 -49.39 -27.51
N VAL A 8 -14.50 -49.51 -28.00
CA VAL A 8 -13.32 -48.77 -27.53
C VAL A 8 -13.20 -47.48 -28.33
N GLU A 9 -13.12 -46.34 -27.66
CA GLU A 9 -13.02 -45.05 -28.35
C GLU A 9 -11.55 -44.68 -28.59
N THR A 10 -10.76 -44.60 -27.53
CA THR A 10 -9.36 -44.17 -27.58
C THR A 10 -8.47 -45.17 -26.86
N ILE A 11 -7.36 -45.54 -27.51
CA ILE A 11 -6.23 -46.21 -26.84
C ILE A 11 -5.10 -45.21 -26.73
N PHE A 12 -4.63 -44.97 -25.52
CA PHE A 12 -3.47 -44.14 -25.24
C PHE A 12 -2.27 -45.00 -24.86
N CYS A 13 -1.13 -44.76 -25.50
CA CYS A 13 0.13 -45.47 -25.31
C CYS A 13 1.20 -44.52 -24.77
N HIS A 14 1.90 -44.94 -23.71
CA HIS A 14 3.00 -44.20 -23.11
C HIS A 14 4.09 -45.15 -22.64
N GLU A 15 5.35 -44.87 -22.95
CA GLU A 15 6.47 -45.69 -22.51
C GLU A 15 6.72 -45.58 -20.99
N THR A 16 6.95 -46.70 -20.32
CA THR A 16 7.25 -46.76 -18.89
C THR A 16 8.08 -47.99 -18.57
N GLY A 17 9.34 -47.80 -18.18
CA GLY A 17 10.21 -48.88 -17.67
C GLY A 17 10.48 -49.99 -18.69
N GLY A 18 10.66 -49.65 -19.97
CA GLY A 18 10.94 -50.60 -21.06
C GLY A 18 9.72 -51.33 -21.63
N ASP A 19 8.53 -51.12 -21.06
CA ASP A 19 7.24 -51.56 -21.61
C ASP A 19 6.37 -50.32 -21.94
N TYR A 20 5.21 -50.52 -22.56
CA TYR A 20 4.23 -49.47 -22.83
C TYR A 20 3.01 -49.58 -21.93
N LEU A 21 2.71 -48.52 -21.20
CA LEU A 21 1.44 -48.33 -20.52
C LEU A 21 0.34 -48.04 -21.54
N ILE A 22 -0.67 -48.90 -21.57
CA ILE A 22 -1.85 -48.80 -22.42
C ILE A 22 -3.04 -48.38 -21.57
N VAL A 23 -3.72 -47.31 -21.96
CA VAL A 23 -4.92 -46.81 -21.30
C VAL A 23 -6.07 -46.84 -22.31
N VAL A 24 -7.11 -47.60 -21.98
CA VAL A 24 -8.28 -47.74 -22.85
C VAL A 24 -9.40 -46.86 -22.32
N GLN A 25 -9.95 -46.00 -23.18
CA GLN A 25 -10.98 -45.02 -22.82
C GLN A 25 -12.22 -45.12 -23.69
N ARG A 26 -13.35 -44.72 -23.09
CA ARG A 26 -14.65 -44.55 -23.74
C ARG A 26 -15.40 -43.40 -23.08
N ASP A 27 -15.95 -42.49 -23.87
CA ASP A 27 -16.74 -41.34 -23.41
C ASP A 27 -15.97 -40.50 -22.37
N GLY A 28 -14.66 -40.33 -22.60
CA GLY A 28 -13.72 -39.65 -21.69
C GLY A 28 -13.37 -40.42 -20.40
N LYS A 29 -14.00 -41.56 -20.13
CA LYS A 29 -13.75 -42.39 -18.94
C LYS A 29 -12.79 -43.54 -19.23
N ARG A 30 -11.90 -43.81 -18.28
CA ARG A 30 -10.97 -44.93 -18.34
C ARG A 30 -11.70 -46.25 -18.08
N LEU A 31 -11.60 -47.18 -19.03
CA LEU A 31 -12.11 -48.54 -18.88
C LEU A 31 -11.13 -49.40 -18.08
N PHE A 32 -9.86 -49.45 -18.49
CA PHE A 32 -8.79 -50.16 -17.78
C PHE A 32 -7.41 -49.66 -18.20
N ARG A 33 -6.37 -50.11 -17.47
CA ARG A 33 -4.95 -49.91 -17.79
C ARG A 33 -4.31 -51.26 -18.06
N ALA A 34 -3.29 -51.29 -18.91
CA ALA A 34 -2.51 -52.48 -19.18
C ALA A 34 -1.04 -52.13 -19.44
N LYS A 35 -0.14 -53.11 -19.30
CA LYS A 35 1.23 -53.03 -19.82
C LYS A 35 1.36 -53.90 -21.05
N LEU A 36 1.92 -53.34 -22.10
CA LEU A 36 2.26 -53.99 -23.35
C LEU A 36 3.78 -54.05 -23.48
N GLY A 37 4.34 -55.25 -23.50
CA GLY A 37 5.74 -55.47 -23.87
C GLY A 37 5.80 -55.94 -25.32
N LEU A 38 6.72 -55.36 -26.10
CA LEU A 38 6.99 -55.76 -27.47
C LEU A 38 8.24 -56.64 -27.54
N SER A 39 8.33 -57.46 -28.58
CA SER A 39 9.54 -58.21 -28.92
C SER A 39 9.78 -58.16 -30.42
N GLU A 40 11.05 -58.06 -30.80
CA GLU A 40 11.46 -58.06 -32.20
C GLU A 40 11.22 -59.45 -32.84
N THR A 41 10.67 -59.46 -34.06
CA THR A 41 10.43 -60.68 -34.84
C THR A 41 10.91 -60.49 -36.28
N SER A 42 10.92 -61.56 -37.08
CA SER A 42 11.25 -61.45 -38.51
C SER A 42 10.30 -60.55 -39.33
N ALA A 43 9.17 -60.14 -38.74
CA ALA A 43 8.20 -59.23 -39.35
C ALA A 43 8.15 -57.84 -38.67
N GLY A 44 9.16 -57.52 -37.84
CA GLY A 44 9.21 -56.31 -37.01
C GLY A 44 8.72 -56.52 -35.57
N PRO A 45 8.56 -55.46 -34.77
CA PRO A 45 8.12 -55.53 -33.38
C PRO A 45 6.68 -56.05 -33.27
N ARG A 46 6.43 -56.97 -32.32
CA ARG A 46 5.12 -57.59 -32.09
C ARG A 46 4.76 -57.66 -30.60
N PRO A 47 3.46 -57.61 -30.23
CA PRO A 47 3.00 -57.84 -28.86
C PRO A 47 3.52 -59.17 -28.30
N ALA A 48 4.34 -59.11 -27.25
CA ALA A 48 4.91 -60.29 -26.59
C ALA A 48 4.28 -60.54 -25.22
N LYS A 49 3.92 -59.46 -24.52
CA LYS A 49 3.30 -59.49 -23.19
C LYS A 49 2.17 -58.49 -23.14
N PHE A 50 0.99 -58.90 -22.68
CA PHE A 50 -0.11 -57.98 -22.40
C PHE A 50 -0.68 -58.29 -21.02
N ARG A 51 -0.66 -57.31 -20.12
CA ARG A 51 -1.01 -57.49 -18.70
C ARG A 51 -1.98 -56.40 -18.27
N LEU A 52 -3.19 -56.76 -17.86
CA LEU A 52 -4.14 -55.80 -17.29
C LEU A 52 -3.66 -55.38 -15.89
N LYS A 53 -3.73 -54.09 -15.61
CA LYS A 53 -3.31 -53.50 -14.33
C LYS A 53 -4.53 -53.13 -13.51
N ASP A 54 -4.71 -53.78 -12.36
CA ASP A 54 -5.74 -53.46 -11.37
C ASP A 54 -5.09 -53.15 -10.01
N GLY A 55 -5.06 -51.88 -9.62
CA GLY A 55 -4.29 -51.44 -8.45
C GLY A 55 -2.81 -51.85 -8.55
N SER A 56 -2.37 -52.73 -7.64
CA SER A 56 -1.01 -53.29 -7.58
C SER A 56 -0.87 -54.69 -8.21
N SER A 57 -1.96 -55.33 -8.66
CA SER A 57 -1.92 -56.63 -9.33
C SER A 57 -1.84 -56.48 -10.84
N GLU A 58 -1.16 -57.44 -11.48
CA GLU A 58 -1.08 -57.55 -12.94
C GLU A 58 -1.67 -58.90 -13.37
N GLU A 59 -2.72 -58.87 -14.18
CA GLU A 59 -3.34 -60.07 -14.74
C GLU A 59 -2.85 -60.29 -16.19
N PRO A 60 -2.14 -61.40 -16.49
CA PRO A 60 -1.70 -61.69 -17.84
C PRO A 60 -2.90 -62.00 -18.76
N ARG A 61 -2.82 -61.48 -19.98
CA ARG A 61 -3.75 -61.70 -21.09
C ARG A 61 -2.98 -62.19 -22.32
N GLN A 62 -3.69 -62.76 -23.29
CA GLN A 62 -3.03 -63.15 -24.54
C GLN A 62 -2.59 -61.89 -25.30
N PRO A 63 -1.35 -61.81 -25.83
CA PRO A 63 -0.87 -60.62 -26.54
C PRO A 63 -1.75 -60.18 -27.72
N ASP A 64 -2.38 -61.14 -28.41
CA ASP A 64 -3.31 -60.87 -29.52
C ASP A 64 -4.55 -60.08 -29.09
N GLU A 65 -4.95 -60.14 -27.80
CA GLU A 65 -6.07 -59.34 -27.28
C GLU A 65 -5.83 -57.83 -27.44
N PHE A 66 -4.57 -57.39 -27.34
CA PHE A 66 -4.23 -55.99 -27.60
C PHE A 66 -4.50 -55.60 -29.06
N VAL A 67 -4.17 -56.48 -30.01
CA VAL A 67 -4.40 -56.23 -31.45
C VAL A 67 -5.90 -56.15 -31.74
N GLU A 68 -6.71 -57.03 -31.13
CA GLU A 68 -8.17 -56.94 -31.25
C GLU A 68 -8.74 -55.64 -30.69
N LEU A 69 -8.24 -55.20 -29.54
CA LEU A 69 -8.61 -53.91 -28.94
C LEU A 69 -8.23 -52.75 -29.85
N ALA A 70 -7.01 -52.75 -30.39
CA ALA A 70 -6.50 -51.72 -31.29
C ALA A 70 -7.29 -51.65 -32.61
N ARG A 71 -7.70 -52.79 -33.18
CA ARG A 71 -8.59 -52.84 -34.35
C ARG A 71 -9.95 -52.19 -34.06
N ARG A 72 -10.50 -52.37 -32.86
CA ARG A 72 -11.81 -51.82 -32.46
C ARG A 72 -11.76 -50.37 -31.99
N ALA A 73 -10.58 -49.85 -31.65
CA ALA A 73 -10.40 -48.46 -31.28
C ALA A 73 -10.74 -47.53 -32.46
N LYS A 74 -11.43 -46.41 -32.17
CA LYS A 74 -11.60 -45.33 -33.15
C LYS A 74 -10.28 -44.63 -33.44
N ARG A 75 -9.46 -44.45 -32.40
CA ARG A 75 -8.18 -43.74 -32.47
C ARG A 75 -7.15 -44.30 -31.49
N ILE A 76 -5.88 -44.22 -31.88
CA ILE A 76 -4.72 -44.59 -31.07
C ILE A 76 -3.86 -43.34 -30.89
N ARG A 77 -3.47 -43.04 -29.66
CA ARG A 77 -2.74 -41.82 -29.29
C ARG A 77 -1.46 -42.21 -28.58
N ILE A 78 -0.34 -41.82 -29.15
CA ILE A 78 0.97 -42.11 -28.58
C ILE A 78 1.48 -40.83 -27.92
N SER A 79 1.86 -40.91 -26.65
CA SER A 79 2.42 -39.76 -25.93
C SER A 79 3.71 -39.29 -26.61
N GLU A 80 3.83 -37.99 -26.87
CA GLU A 80 5.11 -37.40 -27.30
C GLU A 80 6.23 -37.52 -26.27
N GLN A 81 5.88 -37.75 -25.00
CA GLN A 81 6.82 -38.06 -23.91
C GLN A 81 7.34 -39.51 -23.94
N THR A 82 6.95 -40.27 -24.96
CA THR A 82 7.56 -41.57 -25.29
C THR A 82 8.83 -41.30 -26.10
N SER A 83 9.91 -42.02 -25.81
CA SER A 83 11.17 -41.84 -26.53
C SER A 83 10.98 -41.94 -28.05
N ARG A 84 11.85 -41.30 -28.82
CA ARG A 84 11.76 -41.34 -30.29
C ARG A 84 11.76 -42.78 -30.80
N THR A 85 12.69 -43.60 -30.29
CA THR A 85 12.78 -45.03 -30.60
C THR A 85 11.52 -45.79 -30.19
N GLY A 86 11.00 -45.55 -28.99
CA GLY A 86 9.76 -46.20 -28.53
C GLY A 86 8.53 -45.81 -29.35
N ARG A 87 8.47 -44.58 -29.89
CA ARG A 87 7.41 -44.14 -30.82
C ARG A 87 7.54 -44.82 -32.18
N GLU A 88 8.75 -44.90 -32.71
CA GLU A 88 9.05 -45.59 -33.98
C GLU A 88 8.67 -47.09 -33.85
N GLU A 89 9.05 -47.74 -32.76
CA GLU A 89 8.72 -49.16 -32.47
C GLU A 89 7.20 -49.40 -32.36
N LEU A 90 6.46 -48.53 -31.66
CA LEU A 90 4.99 -48.62 -31.57
C LEU A 90 4.32 -48.41 -32.93
N LEU A 91 4.81 -47.45 -33.73
CA LEU A 91 4.26 -47.18 -35.05
C LEU A 91 4.52 -48.35 -36.00
N GLU A 92 5.73 -48.91 -36.00
CA GLU A 92 6.09 -50.07 -36.80
C GLU A 92 5.25 -51.31 -36.44
N MET A 93 5.04 -51.55 -35.14
CA MET A 93 4.15 -52.61 -34.66
C MET A 93 2.72 -52.41 -35.16
N LEU A 94 2.18 -51.18 -35.07
CA LEU A 94 0.83 -50.87 -35.54
C LEU A 94 0.71 -50.99 -37.07
N SER A 95 1.74 -50.57 -37.82
CA SER A 95 1.82 -50.74 -39.29
C SER A 95 1.79 -52.21 -39.70
N GLY A 96 2.45 -53.08 -38.94
CA GLY A 96 2.39 -54.54 -39.15
C GLY A 96 0.98 -55.13 -39.09
N TYR A 97 0.01 -54.41 -38.52
CA TYR A 97 -1.39 -54.79 -38.43
C TYR A 97 -2.36 -53.87 -39.19
N GLN A 98 -1.86 -52.95 -40.03
CA GLN A 98 -2.66 -51.97 -40.78
C GLN A 98 -3.44 -51.00 -39.89
N LEU A 99 -2.82 -50.53 -38.80
CA LEU A 99 -3.43 -49.62 -37.81
C LEU A 99 -2.77 -48.24 -37.75
N GLU A 100 -1.80 -47.97 -38.62
CA GLU A 100 -1.01 -46.73 -38.68
C GLU A 100 -1.88 -45.48 -38.88
N GLU A 101 -2.93 -45.56 -39.69
CA GLU A 101 -3.83 -44.42 -39.94
C GLU A 101 -4.63 -43.99 -38.68
N LYS A 102 -4.78 -44.90 -37.71
CA LYS A 102 -5.45 -44.59 -36.44
C LYS A 102 -4.50 -43.97 -35.41
N ALA A 103 -3.20 -44.14 -35.59
CA ALA A 103 -2.16 -43.77 -34.65
C ALA A 103 -1.68 -42.34 -34.90
N LYS A 104 -1.63 -41.53 -33.83
CA LYS A 104 -1.06 -40.20 -33.89
C LYS A 104 -0.28 -39.92 -32.62
N ALA A 105 0.94 -39.38 -32.77
CA ALA A 105 1.67 -38.80 -31.66
C ALA A 105 0.96 -37.52 -31.20
N VAL A 106 0.72 -37.39 -29.91
CA VAL A 106 0.03 -36.23 -29.32
C VAL A 106 0.76 -35.78 -28.08
N ARG A 107 0.96 -34.47 -27.99
CA ARG A 107 1.48 -33.79 -26.80
C ARG A 107 0.55 -34.06 -25.62
N THR A 108 1.11 -34.61 -24.56
CA THR A 108 0.36 -35.06 -23.39
C THR A 108 1.11 -34.69 -22.12
N CYS A 109 0.37 -34.42 -21.05
CA CYS A 109 0.97 -34.15 -19.75
C CYS A 109 1.79 -35.36 -19.26
N ARG A 110 3.08 -35.14 -18.96
CA ARG A 110 4.02 -36.17 -18.49
C ARG A 110 3.52 -36.87 -17.22
N TYR A 111 3.02 -36.11 -16.25
CA TYR A 111 2.57 -36.64 -14.96
C TYR A 111 1.29 -37.47 -15.12
N CYS A 112 0.32 -36.98 -15.90
CA CYS A 112 -0.88 -37.73 -16.24
C CYS A 112 -0.55 -39.01 -17.01
N ALA A 113 0.36 -38.94 -17.99
CA ALA A 113 0.76 -40.09 -18.79
C ALA A 113 1.40 -41.18 -17.91
N SER A 114 2.33 -40.80 -17.05
CA SER A 114 2.98 -41.70 -16.07
C SER A 114 1.98 -42.31 -15.09
N ALA A 115 0.95 -41.55 -14.70
CA ALA A 115 -0.16 -42.03 -13.88
C ALA A 115 -1.20 -42.87 -14.66
N GLY A 116 -1.03 -43.08 -15.96
CA GLY A 116 -1.97 -43.82 -16.80
C GLY A 116 -3.30 -43.11 -17.01
N ARG A 117 -3.23 -41.79 -17.23
CA ARG A 117 -4.34 -40.93 -17.66
C ARG A 117 -3.98 -40.31 -19.00
N TYR A 118 -4.91 -40.34 -19.94
CA TYR A 118 -4.78 -39.57 -21.18
C TYR A 118 -5.27 -38.14 -20.93
N SER A 119 -4.35 -37.18 -20.99
CA SER A 119 -4.62 -35.74 -20.86
C SER A 119 -3.82 -35.02 -21.95
N PRO A 120 -4.45 -34.75 -23.12
CA PRO A 120 -3.80 -34.00 -24.19
C PRO A 120 -3.67 -32.53 -23.78
N ILE A 121 -2.55 -31.91 -24.16
CA ILE A 121 -2.26 -30.50 -23.90
C ILE A 121 -2.00 -29.77 -25.22
N THR A 122 -2.43 -28.51 -25.28
CA THR A 122 -2.18 -27.59 -26.38
C THR A 122 -1.01 -26.68 -26.03
N THR A 123 -0.54 -25.85 -26.97
CA THR A 123 0.44 -24.79 -26.65
C THR A 123 -0.09 -23.86 -25.56
N ASP A 124 -1.38 -23.52 -25.57
CA ASP A 124 -1.98 -22.59 -24.60
C ASP A 124 -2.24 -23.21 -23.20
N THR A 125 -2.17 -24.54 -23.08
CA THR A 125 -2.49 -25.25 -21.82
C THR A 125 -1.34 -26.09 -21.29
N ALA A 126 -0.22 -26.13 -22.02
CA ALA A 126 0.99 -26.83 -21.63
C ALA A 126 1.84 -25.91 -20.75
N VAL A 127 2.21 -26.40 -19.57
CA VAL A 127 3.19 -25.75 -18.69
C VAL A 127 4.47 -26.59 -18.75
N LYS A 128 5.60 -25.92 -18.92
CA LYS A 128 6.92 -26.55 -18.92
C LYS A 128 7.35 -26.86 -17.50
N ASP A 129 7.95 -28.02 -17.30
CA ASP A 129 8.52 -28.48 -16.03
C ASP A 129 9.77 -29.29 -16.38
N ASP A 130 10.95 -28.73 -16.13
CA ASP A 130 12.26 -29.18 -16.59
C ASP A 130 12.30 -29.36 -18.13
N GLU A 131 12.61 -30.57 -18.62
CA GLU A 131 12.57 -30.89 -20.05
C GLU A 131 11.18 -31.33 -20.55
N ASP A 132 10.22 -31.50 -19.63
CA ASP A 132 8.91 -32.08 -19.86
C ASP A 132 7.79 -31.03 -19.95
N TRP A 133 6.60 -31.49 -20.36
CA TRP A 133 5.38 -30.68 -20.43
C TRP A 133 4.24 -31.32 -19.64
N ILE A 134 3.58 -30.53 -18.81
CA ILE A 134 2.48 -30.93 -17.96
C ILE A 134 1.23 -30.07 -18.23
N CYS A 135 0.07 -30.54 -17.76
CA CYS A 135 -1.18 -29.77 -17.83
C CYS A 135 -1.29 -28.84 -16.62
N GLN A 136 -2.08 -27.78 -16.74
CA GLN A 136 -2.31 -26.79 -15.67
C GLN A 136 -2.69 -27.42 -14.33
N ASP A 137 -3.57 -28.43 -14.30
CA ASP A 137 -3.94 -29.13 -13.06
C ASP A 137 -2.74 -29.80 -12.37
N CYS A 138 -1.84 -30.42 -13.15
CA CYS A 138 -0.64 -31.05 -12.62
C CYS A 138 0.39 -29.99 -12.21
N ALA A 139 0.47 -28.88 -12.93
CA ALA A 139 1.35 -27.76 -12.60
C ALA A 139 0.93 -27.10 -11.27
N ARG A 140 -0.37 -26.86 -11.06
CA ARG A 140 -0.90 -26.34 -9.78
C ARG A 140 -0.57 -27.25 -8.60
N GLN A 141 -0.78 -28.55 -8.76
CA GLN A 141 -0.44 -29.53 -7.72
C GLN A 141 1.06 -29.55 -7.40
N GLU A 142 1.91 -29.43 -8.42
CA GLU A 142 3.36 -29.40 -8.21
C GLU A 142 3.82 -28.08 -7.60
N LEU A 143 3.26 -26.94 -8.03
CA LEU A 143 3.49 -25.64 -7.41
C LEU A 143 3.10 -25.66 -5.92
N GLU A 144 1.91 -26.14 -5.59
CA GLU A 144 1.46 -26.35 -4.19
C GLU A 144 2.43 -27.20 -3.38
N ARG A 145 2.91 -28.29 -3.99
CA ARG A 145 3.87 -29.20 -3.37
C ARG A 145 5.19 -28.48 -3.10
N GLN A 146 5.72 -27.75 -4.07
CA GLN A 146 6.99 -27.04 -3.94
C GLN A 146 6.91 -25.88 -2.94
N LEU A 147 5.80 -25.15 -2.90
CA LEU A 147 5.50 -24.17 -1.86
C LEU A 147 5.55 -24.81 -0.47
N SER A 148 5.01 -26.02 -0.32
CA SER A 148 5.03 -26.76 0.95
C SER A 148 6.42 -27.26 1.38
N TYR A 149 7.36 -27.45 0.45
CA TYR A 149 8.72 -27.94 0.74
C TYR A 149 9.75 -26.83 0.96
N SER A 150 9.50 -25.61 0.48
CA SER A 150 10.46 -24.50 0.47
C SER A 150 10.66 -23.82 1.85
N GLY A 151 10.20 -24.44 2.94
CA GLY A 151 10.45 -23.95 4.31
C GLY A 151 9.57 -22.79 4.78
N GLY A 152 8.75 -22.20 3.90
CA GLY A 152 7.69 -21.26 4.25
C GLY A 152 6.47 -22.01 4.82
N GLY A 153 5.67 -21.33 5.62
CA GLY A 153 4.39 -21.87 6.10
C GLY A 153 3.39 -22.12 4.96
N LYS A 154 2.11 -22.23 5.33
CA LYS A 154 1.04 -22.27 4.35
C LYS A 154 0.90 -20.90 3.68
N VAL A 155 1.65 -20.68 2.60
CA VAL A 155 1.49 -19.52 1.71
C VAL A 155 0.01 -19.21 1.55
N THR A 156 -0.39 -17.96 1.83
CA THR A 156 -1.80 -17.60 1.87
C THR A 156 -2.49 -17.84 0.53
N GLY A 157 -3.83 -17.91 0.56
CA GLY A 157 -4.63 -18.08 -0.65
C GLY A 157 -4.31 -17.03 -1.72
N ALA A 158 -4.14 -15.76 -1.31
CA ALA A 158 -3.90 -14.66 -2.24
C ALA A 158 -2.54 -14.76 -2.96
N ALA A 159 -1.46 -15.11 -2.24
CA ALA A 159 -0.14 -15.29 -2.81
C ALA A 159 -0.10 -16.51 -3.76
N LYS A 160 -0.76 -17.59 -3.35
CA LYS A 160 -0.90 -18.79 -4.17
C LYS A 160 -1.68 -18.51 -5.45
N ASP A 161 -2.83 -17.85 -5.37
CA ASP A 161 -3.66 -17.52 -6.53
C ASP A 161 -2.87 -16.70 -7.57
N ARG A 162 -2.08 -15.72 -7.12
CA ARG A 162 -1.20 -14.96 -8.02
C ARG A 162 -0.12 -15.84 -8.67
N LEU A 163 0.55 -16.69 -7.90
CA LEU A 163 1.59 -17.56 -8.45
C LEU A 163 1.00 -18.55 -9.46
N GLU A 164 -0.24 -19.01 -9.23
CA GLU A 164 -0.98 -19.82 -10.19
C GLU A 164 -1.31 -19.05 -11.47
N ASP A 165 -1.79 -17.81 -11.36
CA ASP A 165 -2.07 -16.94 -12.51
C ASP A 165 -0.79 -16.66 -13.32
N LEU A 166 0.30 -16.30 -12.65
CA LEU A 166 1.61 -16.06 -13.27
C LEU A 166 2.14 -17.32 -13.96
N MET A 167 1.99 -18.49 -13.33
CA MET A 167 2.37 -19.78 -13.92
C MET A 167 1.57 -20.11 -15.18
N ILE A 168 0.27 -19.78 -15.19
CA ILE A 168 -0.59 -20.00 -16.36
C ILE A 168 -0.19 -19.08 -17.52
N GLU A 169 0.18 -17.83 -17.22
CA GLU A 169 0.63 -16.85 -18.23
C GLU A 169 2.02 -17.21 -18.79
N VAL A 170 2.99 -17.50 -17.91
CA VAL A 170 4.39 -17.77 -18.28
C VAL A 170 4.58 -19.17 -18.86
N GLN A 171 3.73 -20.12 -18.46
CA GLN A 171 3.77 -21.52 -18.88
C GLN A 171 5.11 -22.23 -18.61
N ASP A 172 5.83 -21.83 -17.56
CA ASP A 172 7.11 -22.43 -17.14
C ASP A 172 7.17 -22.50 -15.61
N LEU A 173 6.97 -23.68 -15.05
CA LEU A 173 6.89 -23.91 -13.61
C LEU A 173 8.22 -23.61 -12.92
N ASP A 174 9.35 -24.05 -13.48
CA ASP A 174 10.68 -23.83 -12.90
C ASP A 174 10.98 -22.34 -12.78
N ARG A 175 10.57 -21.56 -13.78
CA ARG A 175 10.76 -20.11 -13.76
C ARG A 175 10.01 -19.45 -12.60
N ILE A 176 8.80 -19.90 -12.29
CA ILE A 176 7.98 -19.42 -11.17
C ILE A 176 8.60 -19.84 -9.82
N VAL A 177 9.08 -21.08 -9.74
CA VAL A 177 9.73 -21.61 -8.54
C VAL A 177 11.02 -20.87 -8.23
N ASN A 178 11.81 -20.53 -9.25
CA ASN A 178 13.03 -19.75 -9.08
C ASN A 178 12.73 -18.35 -8.49
N LEU A 179 11.58 -17.76 -8.82
CA LEU A 179 11.15 -16.48 -8.23
C LEU A 179 10.88 -16.60 -6.71
N LEU A 180 10.45 -17.77 -6.23
CA LEU A 180 10.30 -18.06 -4.79
C LEU A 180 11.63 -18.19 -4.06
N GLN A 181 12.72 -18.47 -4.78
CA GLN A 181 14.07 -18.58 -4.24
C GLN A 181 14.84 -17.25 -4.33
N GLY A 182 14.11 -16.12 -4.40
CA GLY A 182 14.70 -14.79 -4.50
C GLY A 182 15.44 -14.51 -5.81
N GLN A 183 15.24 -15.30 -6.88
CA GLN A 183 15.86 -14.99 -8.17
C GLN A 183 15.13 -13.83 -8.86
N LEU A 184 15.84 -12.71 -8.97
CA LEU A 184 15.37 -11.51 -9.65
C LEU A 184 15.40 -11.66 -11.19
N ASP A 185 14.35 -12.23 -11.75
CA ASP A 185 14.02 -12.08 -13.17
C ASP A 185 13.08 -10.86 -13.33
N PRO A 186 13.53 -9.74 -13.92
CA PRO A 186 12.71 -8.53 -14.04
C PRO A 186 11.37 -8.75 -14.75
N ASP A 187 11.31 -9.65 -15.73
CA ASP A 187 10.09 -9.91 -16.50
C ASP A 187 9.02 -10.63 -15.65
N LEU A 188 9.46 -11.45 -14.70
CA LEU A 188 8.57 -12.23 -13.82
C LEU A 188 8.20 -11.49 -12.55
N THR A 189 9.17 -10.73 -12.02
CA THR A 189 8.96 -9.97 -10.79
C THR A 189 8.06 -8.77 -11.02
N LYS A 190 7.96 -8.27 -12.27
CA LYS A 190 7.12 -7.13 -12.61
C LYS A 190 5.65 -7.42 -12.25
N PHE A 191 5.09 -6.60 -11.38
CA PHE A 191 3.69 -6.62 -11.01
C PHE A 191 2.87 -5.82 -12.00
N ASP A 192 3.25 -4.55 -12.21
CA ASP A 192 2.65 -3.66 -13.20
C ASP A 192 3.55 -2.44 -13.48
N THR A 193 3.01 -1.47 -14.21
CA THR A 193 3.63 -0.16 -14.41
C THR A 193 2.62 0.92 -14.13
N ILE A 194 2.95 1.81 -13.21
CA ILE A 194 2.22 3.07 -13.06
C ILE A 194 2.70 3.97 -14.19
N SER A 195 1.81 4.21 -15.14
CA SER A 195 2.07 5.05 -16.32
C SER A 195 2.47 6.46 -15.92
N ALA A 196 3.25 7.10 -16.78
CA ALA A 196 3.46 8.53 -16.68
C ALA A 196 2.15 9.26 -17.00
N THR A 197 1.78 10.22 -16.18
CA THR A 197 0.66 11.15 -16.39
C THR A 197 1.24 12.52 -16.63
N THR A 198 0.86 13.14 -17.75
CA THR A 198 1.17 14.53 -18.08
C THR A 198 -0.15 15.24 -18.28
N ASP A 199 -0.68 15.82 -17.21
CA ASP A 199 -1.75 16.80 -17.34
C ASP A 199 -1.10 18.10 -17.84
N GLU A 200 -1.37 18.46 -19.10
CA GLU A 200 -0.91 19.74 -19.64
C GLU A 200 -1.69 20.86 -18.94
N VAL A 201 -1.01 21.58 -18.06
CA VAL A 201 -1.53 22.78 -17.40
C VAL A 201 -0.81 23.99 -17.97
N ASP A 202 -1.57 24.96 -18.45
CA ASP A 202 -1.02 26.24 -18.86
C ASP A 202 -0.47 26.97 -17.63
N PRO A 203 0.85 27.25 -17.55
CA PRO A 203 1.43 27.84 -16.36
C PRO A 203 1.00 29.30 -16.22
N VAL A 204 0.50 29.67 -15.04
CA VAL A 204 0.14 31.06 -14.72
C VAL A 204 1.42 31.85 -14.47
N ARG A 205 1.55 33.00 -15.14
CA ARG A 205 2.69 33.91 -14.91
C ARG A 205 2.53 34.65 -13.59
N VAL A 206 3.61 34.77 -12.83
CA VAL A 206 3.59 35.44 -11.54
C VAL A 206 3.28 36.93 -11.68
N ASP A 207 3.81 37.59 -12.72
CA ASP A 207 3.54 39.00 -13.02
C ASP A 207 2.07 39.32 -13.37
N SER A 208 1.27 38.29 -13.63
CA SER A 208 -0.16 38.43 -13.90
C SER A 208 -1.02 38.34 -12.64
N LEU A 209 -0.44 37.92 -11.51
CA LEU A 209 -1.12 37.80 -10.23
C LEU A 209 -1.42 39.20 -9.68
N ASN A 210 -2.68 39.46 -9.31
CA ASN A 210 -3.10 40.76 -8.74
C ASN A 210 -2.99 40.74 -7.21
N LEU A 211 -1.80 40.41 -6.68
CA LEU A 211 -1.57 40.28 -5.24
C LEU A 211 -1.21 41.62 -4.57
N HIS A 212 -1.20 41.63 -3.24
CA HIS A 212 -0.65 42.75 -2.47
C HIS A 212 0.80 43.04 -2.92
N PRO A 213 1.20 44.30 -3.14
CA PRO A 213 2.52 44.62 -3.72
C PRO A 213 3.72 44.02 -2.99
N GLY A 214 3.65 43.91 -1.65
CA GLY A 214 4.71 43.29 -0.86
C GLY A 214 4.92 41.81 -1.18
N LEU A 215 3.84 41.05 -1.37
CA LEU A 215 3.91 39.64 -1.74
C LEU A 215 4.19 39.47 -3.24
N GLN A 216 3.59 40.31 -4.09
CA GLN A 216 3.78 40.29 -5.53
C GLN A 216 5.27 40.42 -5.89
N ASN A 217 5.94 41.44 -5.35
CA ASN A 217 7.37 41.66 -5.58
C ASN A 217 8.22 40.47 -5.10
N LEU A 218 7.89 39.92 -3.93
CA LEU A 218 8.60 38.76 -3.37
C LEU A 218 8.49 37.52 -4.27
N LEU A 219 7.32 37.27 -4.85
CA LEU A 219 7.11 36.14 -5.75
C LEU A 219 7.75 36.36 -7.13
N GLU A 220 7.65 37.56 -7.70
CA GLU A 220 8.28 37.91 -8.99
C GLU A 220 9.81 37.77 -8.94
N ASP A 221 10.43 38.09 -7.79
CA ASP A 221 11.87 37.90 -7.59
C ASP A 221 12.28 36.42 -7.53
N ARG A 222 11.34 35.50 -7.18
CA ARG A 222 11.60 34.07 -7.00
C ARG A 222 11.22 33.23 -8.21
N PHE A 223 10.14 33.59 -8.91
CA PHE A 223 9.50 32.72 -9.90
C PHE A 223 8.96 33.53 -11.08
N GLU A 224 9.15 33.01 -12.29
CA GLU A 224 8.51 33.58 -13.49
C GLU A 224 7.06 33.08 -13.66
N THR A 225 6.85 31.79 -13.40
CA THR A 225 5.55 31.12 -13.51
C THR A 225 5.30 30.21 -12.32
N LEU A 226 4.03 30.01 -11.99
CA LEU A 226 3.58 29.06 -10.98
C LEU A 226 3.71 27.61 -11.47
N LEU A 227 3.88 26.67 -10.53
CA LEU A 227 3.82 25.24 -10.83
C LEU A 227 2.39 24.84 -11.26
N PRO A 228 2.20 23.70 -11.94
CA PRO A 228 0.88 23.29 -12.44
C PRO A 228 -0.23 23.27 -11.38
N VAL A 229 -0.01 22.62 -10.23
CA VAL A 229 -1.02 22.57 -9.15
C VAL A 229 -1.33 23.97 -8.58
N GLN A 230 -0.33 24.87 -8.56
CA GLN A 230 -0.51 26.25 -8.12
C GLN A 230 -1.29 27.05 -9.16
N SER A 231 -1.01 26.85 -10.45
CA SER A 231 -1.73 27.46 -11.57
C SER A 231 -3.20 27.03 -11.57
N LEU A 232 -3.47 25.72 -11.44
CA LEU A 232 -4.83 25.19 -11.31
C LEU A 232 -5.56 25.78 -10.12
N ALA A 233 -4.90 25.91 -8.96
CA ALA A 233 -5.52 26.55 -7.79
C ALA A 233 -5.92 28.00 -8.11
N VAL A 234 -5.02 28.79 -8.71
CA VAL A 234 -5.31 30.18 -9.11
C VAL A 234 -6.46 30.27 -10.10
N ASP A 235 -6.46 29.46 -11.16
CA ASP A 235 -7.50 29.45 -12.19
C ASP A 235 -8.89 29.05 -11.64
N ASN A 236 -8.92 28.34 -10.50
CA ASN A 236 -10.13 27.88 -9.83
C ASN A 236 -10.49 28.71 -8.58
N GLY A 237 -10.12 29.99 -8.53
CA GLY A 237 -10.68 30.90 -7.54
C GLY A 237 -9.85 31.14 -6.27
N LEU A 238 -8.56 30.76 -6.27
CA LEU A 238 -7.73 30.81 -5.05
C LEU A 238 -7.66 32.22 -4.45
N PHE A 239 -7.60 33.27 -5.27
CA PHE A 239 -7.50 34.66 -4.81
C PHE A 239 -8.85 35.38 -4.75
N GLU A 240 -9.90 34.76 -5.29
CA GLU A 240 -11.29 35.19 -5.29
C GLU A 240 -11.99 34.90 -3.96
N GLY A 241 -11.40 34.01 -3.14
CA GLY A 241 -11.91 33.65 -1.83
C GLY A 241 -12.58 32.28 -1.78
N ASP A 242 -12.47 31.47 -2.84
CA ASP A 242 -13.07 30.15 -2.91
C ASP A 242 -12.31 29.15 -2.03
N ASP A 243 -13.05 28.32 -1.30
CA ASP A 243 -12.49 27.25 -0.49
C ASP A 243 -11.98 26.13 -1.42
N GLN A 244 -10.76 25.64 -1.19
CA GLN A 244 -10.12 24.66 -2.07
C GLN A 244 -9.52 23.49 -1.30
N MET A 245 -9.64 22.30 -1.87
CA MET A 245 -8.90 21.12 -1.44
C MET A 245 -7.90 20.76 -2.53
N VAL A 246 -6.62 20.96 -2.25
CA VAL A 246 -5.51 20.73 -3.18
C VAL A 246 -4.91 19.36 -2.92
N VAL A 247 -5.10 18.46 -3.87
CA VAL A 247 -4.58 17.09 -3.86
C VAL A 247 -3.49 16.97 -4.92
N SER A 248 -2.28 16.62 -4.50
CA SER A 248 -1.21 16.28 -5.44
C SER A 248 -0.13 15.44 -4.78
N ALA A 249 0.87 14.97 -5.54
CA ALA A 249 2.04 14.30 -5.00
C ALA A 249 2.87 15.22 -4.06
N THR A 250 3.73 14.64 -3.22
CA THR A 250 4.67 15.44 -2.41
C THR A 250 5.70 16.16 -3.29
N ALA A 251 6.16 17.33 -2.86
CA ALA A 251 7.11 18.19 -3.57
C ALA A 251 6.62 18.87 -4.87
N THR A 252 5.31 18.95 -5.12
CA THR A 252 4.69 19.71 -6.23
C THR A 252 4.38 21.17 -5.90
N GLY A 253 4.77 21.64 -4.70
CA GLY A 253 4.57 23.03 -4.29
C GLY A 253 3.19 23.35 -3.69
N LYS A 254 2.45 22.36 -3.16
CA LYS A 254 1.17 22.56 -2.45
C LYS A 254 1.23 23.61 -1.34
N THR A 255 2.31 23.63 -0.57
CA THR A 255 2.46 24.55 0.57
C THR A 255 2.34 26.01 0.13
N LEU A 256 2.94 26.36 -1.02
CA LEU A 256 2.92 27.73 -1.54
C LEU A 256 1.48 28.19 -1.88
N VAL A 257 0.57 27.27 -2.22
CA VAL A 257 -0.86 27.59 -2.44
C VAL A 257 -1.48 28.17 -1.17
N GLY A 258 -1.25 27.54 -0.02
CA GLY A 258 -1.74 28.05 1.27
C GLY A 258 -1.04 29.34 1.71
N GLU A 259 0.28 29.43 1.49
CA GLU A 259 1.08 30.61 1.82
C GLU A 259 0.66 31.86 1.04
N MET A 260 0.61 31.78 -0.29
CA MET A 260 0.26 32.92 -1.13
C MET A 260 -1.12 33.47 -0.77
N THR A 261 -2.12 32.61 -0.59
CA THR A 261 -3.49 33.01 -0.25
C THR A 261 -3.57 33.66 1.12
N GLY A 262 -2.99 33.02 2.13
CA GLY A 262 -3.03 33.52 3.50
C GLY A 262 -2.28 34.84 3.65
N ILE A 263 -1.04 34.93 3.15
CA ILE A 263 -0.23 36.15 3.22
C ILE A 263 -0.87 37.28 2.41
N ASN A 264 -1.40 37.01 1.21
CA ASN A 264 -2.10 38.02 0.41
C ASN A 264 -3.31 38.59 1.17
N ARG A 265 -4.08 37.75 1.85
CA ARG A 265 -5.27 38.16 2.61
C ARG A 265 -4.89 38.95 3.87
N VAL A 266 -3.87 38.50 4.60
CA VAL A 266 -3.29 39.21 5.75
C VAL A 266 -2.88 40.62 5.36
N LEU A 267 -2.05 40.77 4.31
CA LEU A 267 -1.53 42.08 3.88
C LEU A 267 -2.62 43.01 3.35
N ASN A 268 -3.71 42.46 2.82
CA ASN A 268 -4.90 43.22 2.42
C ASN A 268 -5.88 43.48 3.58
N GLY A 269 -5.52 43.16 4.83
CA GLY A 269 -6.33 43.41 6.01
C GLY A 269 -7.59 42.52 6.11
N LYS A 270 -7.61 41.37 5.43
CA LYS A 270 -8.75 40.43 5.41
C LYS A 270 -8.74 39.43 6.58
N GLY A 271 -8.06 39.75 7.67
CA GLY A 271 -7.90 38.88 8.84
C GLY A 271 -6.59 38.09 8.85
N LYS A 272 -6.32 37.42 9.97
CA LYS A 272 -5.09 36.64 10.20
C LYS A 272 -5.12 35.28 9.51
N MET A 273 -3.94 34.69 9.33
CA MET A 273 -3.76 33.37 8.77
C MET A 273 -3.52 32.33 9.86
N LEU A 274 -4.25 31.22 9.80
CA LEU A 274 -3.92 30.00 10.55
C LEU A 274 -3.31 28.97 9.60
N PHE A 275 -2.08 28.51 9.86
CA PHE A 275 -1.45 27.42 9.12
C PHE A 275 -1.28 26.21 10.03
N LEU A 276 -2.10 25.19 9.83
CA LEU A 276 -2.23 24.05 10.73
C LEU A 276 -1.55 22.81 10.16
N VAL A 277 -0.77 22.12 10.99
CA VAL A 277 -0.02 20.92 10.62
C VAL A 277 -0.20 19.81 11.68
N PRO A 278 -0.06 18.53 11.33
CA PRO A 278 -0.34 17.44 12.26
C PRO A 278 0.73 17.24 13.34
N LEU A 279 1.97 17.65 13.11
CA LEU A 279 3.11 17.34 14.00
C LEU A 279 3.79 18.60 14.53
N VAL A 280 4.20 18.56 15.80
CA VAL A 280 4.97 19.64 16.45
C VAL A 280 6.27 19.93 15.70
N ALA A 281 6.95 18.91 15.18
CA ALA A 281 8.17 19.08 14.41
C ALA A 281 7.93 19.89 13.13
N LEU A 282 6.85 19.58 12.41
CA LEU A 282 6.44 20.33 11.21
C LEU A 282 6.02 21.76 11.57
N ALA A 283 5.35 21.96 12.70
CA ALA A 283 4.95 23.30 13.14
C ALA A 283 6.15 24.21 13.43
N ASN A 284 7.19 23.67 14.08
CA ASN A 284 8.43 24.43 14.33
C ASN A 284 9.15 24.76 13.02
N GLN A 285 9.27 23.78 12.11
CA GLN A 285 9.86 24.00 10.80
C GLN A 285 9.11 25.08 10.03
N LYS A 286 7.78 24.97 9.92
CA LYS A 286 6.96 25.96 9.23
C LYS A 286 7.04 27.33 9.87
N HIS A 287 7.06 27.43 11.19
CA HIS A 287 7.24 28.71 11.86
C HIS A 287 8.60 29.36 11.54
N GLU A 288 9.68 28.58 11.46
CA GLU A 288 10.98 29.07 10.99
C GLU A 288 10.92 29.52 9.54
N ASP A 289 10.37 28.68 8.64
CA ASP A 289 10.19 29.00 7.22
C ASP A 289 9.38 30.30 7.03
N PHE A 290 8.26 30.47 7.72
CA PHE A 290 7.43 31.67 7.64
C PHE A 290 8.15 32.92 8.18
N LYS A 291 8.93 32.79 9.25
CA LYS A 291 9.72 33.91 9.79
C LYS A 291 10.83 34.33 8.83
N ASP A 292 11.52 33.37 8.24
CA ASP A 292 12.62 33.62 7.32
C ASP A 292 12.12 34.20 5.99
N GLU A 293 10.98 33.72 5.47
CA GLU A 293 10.43 34.15 4.19
C GLU A 293 9.55 35.41 4.28
N TYR A 294 8.74 35.56 5.33
CA TYR A 294 7.70 36.60 5.41
C TYR A 294 7.82 37.51 6.64
N GLY A 295 8.81 37.31 7.53
CA GLY A 295 8.92 38.05 8.79
C GLY A 295 9.15 39.56 8.67
N ASP A 296 9.60 40.05 7.51
CA ASP A 296 9.70 41.49 7.22
C ASP A 296 8.34 42.11 6.84
N LEU A 297 7.35 41.28 6.49
CA LEU A 297 6.03 41.69 6.02
C LEU A 297 4.92 41.50 7.07
N VAL A 298 5.02 40.45 7.89
CA VAL A 298 3.96 40.03 8.82
C VAL A 298 4.53 39.50 10.14
N ASP A 299 3.77 39.65 11.24
CA ASP A 299 4.13 39.04 12.52
C ASP A 299 3.75 37.55 12.56
N VAL A 300 4.73 36.68 12.84
CA VAL A 300 4.55 35.21 12.87
C VAL A 300 4.68 34.67 14.29
N SER A 301 3.67 33.92 14.73
CA SER A 301 3.58 33.25 16.03
C SER A 301 3.37 31.75 15.87
N ILE A 302 3.74 30.98 16.91
CA ILE A 302 3.58 29.52 16.94
C ILE A 302 2.71 29.08 18.11
N ARG A 303 1.80 28.12 17.85
CA ARG A 303 0.95 27.48 18.87
C ARG A 303 1.02 25.96 18.77
N VAL A 304 1.84 25.37 19.65
CA VAL A 304 1.91 23.92 19.86
C VAL A 304 1.40 23.56 21.27
N GLY A 305 1.02 22.29 21.50
CA GLY A 305 0.31 21.81 22.69
C GLY A 305 0.80 22.28 24.08
N ALA A 306 -0.01 22.04 25.11
CA ALA A 306 0.11 22.64 26.45
C ALA A 306 1.41 22.31 27.22
N SER A 307 2.10 21.22 26.91
CA SER A 307 3.21 20.69 27.74
C SER A 307 4.57 21.41 27.56
N ARG A 308 4.67 22.46 26.75
CA ARG A 308 5.93 23.22 26.54
C ARG A 308 5.89 24.68 27.01
N ILE A 309 5.10 25.00 28.03
CA ILE A 309 5.02 26.36 28.63
C ILE A 309 6.32 26.78 29.39
N ALA A 310 7.44 26.05 29.23
CA ALA A 310 8.70 26.32 29.93
C ALA A 310 9.90 26.59 29.01
N ASP A 311 9.70 27.17 27.82
CA ASP A 311 10.83 27.62 26.98
C ASP A 311 10.81 29.14 26.74
N ASN A 312 11.90 29.80 27.17
CA ASN A 312 12.10 31.25 27.24
C ASN A 312 12.49 31.85 25.87
N GLY A 313 11.64 31.74 24.84
CA GLY A 313 11.95 32.33 23.53
C GLY A 313 10.77 32.68 22.61
N ASN A 314 9.75 31.82 22.50
CA ASN A 314 8.62 32.02 21.60
C ASN A 314 7.30 32.01 22.40
N GLN A 315 6.98 33.12 23.07
CA GLN A 315 5.70 33.28 23.71
C GLN A 315 4.62 33.42 22.63
N PHE A 316 3.61 32.55 22.67
CA PHE A 316 2.45 32.63 21.76
C PHE A 316 1.80 34.01 21.87
N ASP A 317 1.88 34.79 20.80
CA ASP A 317 1.10 36.02 20.63
C ASP A 317 -0.17 35.72 19.83
N PRO A 318 -1.37 35.86 20.43
CA PRO A 318 -2.63 35.70 19.71
C PRO A 318 -2.90 36.84 18.72
N ASN A 319 -2.21 37.98 18.83
CA ASN A 319 -2.41 39.13 17.94
C ASN A 319 -1.62 39.05 16.63
N ALA A 320 -0.65 38.13 16.54
CA ALA A 320 0.15 37.93 15.34
C ALA A 320 -0.71 37.73 14.07
N ASP A 321 -0.18 38.19 12.95
CA ASP A 321 -0.82 38.14 11.63
C ASP A 321 -0.89 36.70 11.08
N VAL A 322 0.12 35.89 11.39
CA VAL A 322 0.20 34.47 11.03
C VAL A 322 0.41 33.64 12.29
N ILE A 323 -0.41 32.61 12.47
CA ILE A 323 -0.27 31.63 13.54
C ILE A 323 -0.04 30.25 12.90
N VAL A 324 1.17 29.73 13.06
CA VAL A 324 1.50 28.34 12.73
C VAL A 324 1.18 27.46 13.93
N GLY A 325 0.38 26.41 13.76
CA GLY A 325 -0.06 25.61 14.91
C GLY A 325 -0.25 24.13 14.62
N THR A 326 -0.19 23.33 15.68
CA THR A 326 -0.69 21.95 15.63
C THR A 326 -2.20 21.93 15.81
N TYR A 327 -2.89 20.92 15.27
CA TYR A 327 -4.34 20.75 15.44
C TYR A 327 -4.78 20.88 16.90
N GLU A 328 -4.15 20.14 17.81
CA GLU A 328 -4.47 20.16 19.24
C GLU A 328 -4.15 21.51 19.89
N GLY A 329 -3.14 22.22 19.38
CA GLY A 329 -2.71 23.51 19.92
C GLY A 329 -3.75 24.61 19.69
N ILE A 330 -4.40 24.58 18.53
CA ILE A 330 -5.49 25.48 18.16
C ILE A 330 -6.81 25.01 18.75
N ASP A 331 -7.08 23.71 18.72
CA ASP A 331 -8.30 23.17 19.31
C ASP A 331 -8.38 23.44 20.82
N HIS A 332 -7.25 23.33 21.53
CA HIS A 332 -7.14 23.75 22.93
C HIS A 332 -7.54 25.23 23.09
N ALA A 333 -7.13 26.12 22.20
CA ALA A 333 -7.46 27.54 22.28
C ALA A 333 -8.98 27.76 22.14
N LEU A 334 -9.63 27.01 21.26
CA LEU A 334 -11.09 27.02 21.11
C LEU A 334 -11.79 26.48 22.37
N ARG A 335 -11.36 25.31 22.88
CA ARG A 335 -11.92 24.67 24.09
C ARG A 335 -11.77 25.53 25.35
N THR A 336 -10.71 26.35 25.45
CA THR A 336 -10.48 27.29 26.56
C THR A 336 -11.09 28.68 26.35
N GLY A 337 -11.86 28.88 25.26
CA GLY A 337 -12.53 30.15 24.98
C GLY A 337 -11.59 31.32 24.67
N LYS A 338 -10.35 31.05 24.22
CA LYS A 338 -9.42 32.11 23.80
C LYS A 338 -9.93 32.78 22.53
N ASP A 339 -9.95 34.12 22.53
CA ASP A 339 -10.26 34.87 21.32
C ASP A 339 -9.06 34.81 20.35
N MET A 340 -9.30 34.19 19.19
CA MET A 340 -8.31 34.08 18.11
C MET A 340 -8.40 35.25 17.13
N GLY A 341 -9.29 36.22 17.34
CA GLY A 341 -9.46 37.38 16.46
C GLY A 341 -10.18 37.04 15.15
N ASP A 342 -10.04 37.93 14.17
CA ASP A 342 -10.63 37.77 12.82
C ASP A 342 -9.72 36.89 11.97
N ILE A 343 -10.11 35.64 11.74
CA ILE A 343 -9.34 34.67 10.94
C ILE A 343 -9.74 34.81 9.47
N GLY A 344 -8.83 35.30 8.63
CA GLY A 344 -9.07 35.49 7.21
C GLY A 344 -8.88 34.24 6.37
N THR A 345 -7.98 33.36 6.81
CA THR A 345 -7.61 32.14 6.08
C THR A 345 -7.25 31.03 7.06
N VAL A 346 -7.73 29.82 6.79
CA VAL A 346 -7.33 28.59 7.49
C VAL A 346 -6.72 27.64 6.47
N VAL A 347 -5.46 27.30 6.65
CA VAL A 347 -4.77 26.25 5.89
C VAL A 347 -4.67 25.01 6.77
N ILE A 348 -5.21 23.89 6.30
CA ILE A 348 -5.05 22.57 6.93
C ILE A 348 -4.09 21.75 6.06
N ASP A 349 -2.84 21.61 6.48
CA ASP A 349 -1.85 20.81 5.78
C ASP A 349 -1.94 19.34 6.20
N GLU A 350 -1.75 18.40 5.26
CA GLU A 350 -1.96 16.96 5.46
C GLU A 350 -3.38 16.61 5.95
N VAL A 351 -4.42 17.19 5.32
CA VAL A 351 -5.83 16.95 5.70
C VAL A 351 -6.24 15.46 5.64
N HIS A 352 -5.52 14.64 4.85
CA HIS A 352 -5.73 13.18 4.82
C HIS A 352 -5.51 12.48 6.17
N THR A 353 -4.85 13.14 7.13
CA THR A 353 -4.73 12.67 8.52
C THR A 353 -6.10 12.49 9.21
N LEU A 354 -7.20 12.99 8.63
CA LEU A 354 -8.58 12.68 9.01
C LEU A 354 -8.90 11.17 9.08
N LYS A 355 -8.16 10.33 8.35
CA LYS A 355 -8.35 8.88 8.37
C LYS A 355 -7.66 8.18 9.55
N GLU A 356 -6.78 8.86 10.28
CA GLU A 356 -6.04 8.25 11.39
C GLU A 356 -7.01 7.89 12.51
N ASP A 357 -7.05 6.62 12.94
CA ASP A 357 -8.02 6.16 13.95
C ASP A 357 -7.92 6.95 15.26
N GLU A 358 -6.69 7.18 15.75
CA GLU A 358 -6.47 7.85 17.04
C GLU A 358 -6.65 9.39 17.00
N ARG A 359 -6.48 10.03 15.84
CA ARG A 359 -6.37 11.52 15.76
C ARG A 359 -7.29 12.16 14.73
N GLY A 360 -7.81 11.41 13.77
CA GLY A 360 -8.68 11.90 12.71
C GLY A 360 -9.96 12.55 13.24
N HIS A 361 -10.57 11.94 14.27
CA HIS A 361 -11.75 12.49 14.94
C HIS A 361 -11.51 13.87 15.58
N ARG A 362 -10.30 14.13 16.07
CA ARG A 362 -9.92 15.43 16.65
C ARG A 362 -9.76 16.51 15.59
N LEU A 363 -9.20 16.16 14.43
CA LEU A 363 -9.09 17.09 13.29
C LEU A 363 -10.48 17.43 12.72
N ASP A 364 -11.34 16.44 12.55
CA ASP A 364 -12.74 16.61 12.10
C ASP A 364 -13.52 17.54 13.05
N GLY A 365 -13.45 17.26 14.36
CA GLY A 365 -14.04 18.11 15.38
C GLY A 365 -13.47 19.53 15.42
N LEU A 366 -12.14 19.68 15.27
CA LEU A 366 -11.47 20.99 15.16
C LEU A 366 -12.01 21.79 13.98
N ILE A 367 -12.10 21.18 12.78
CA ILE A 367 -12.63 21.85 11.58
C ILE A 367 -14.06 22.34 11.85
N SER A 368 -14.92 21.49 12.42
CA SER A 368 -16.30 21.85 12.76
C SER A 368 -16.38 23.02 13.75
N ARG A 369 -15.61 22.97 14.86
CA ARG A 369 -15.56 24.04 15.88
C ARG A 369 -14.99 25.34 15.34
N LEU A 370 -13.96 25.26 14.50
CA LEU A 370 -13.31 26.44 13.93
C LEU A 370 -14.20 27.11 12.88
N LYS A 371 -14.86 26.33 11.99
CA LYS A 371 -15.91 26.85 11.09
C LYS A 371 -17.02 27.52 11.89
N HIS A 372 -17.52 26.87 12.94
CA HIS A 372 -18.54 27.45 13.81
C HIS A 372 -18.09 28.79 14.41
N THR A 373 -16.88 28.87 14.93
CA THR A 373 -16.32 30.08 15.55
C THR A 373 -16.24 31.23 14.55
N CYS A 374 -15.72 30.96 13.34
CA CYS A 374 -15.63 31.93 12.25
C CYS A 374 -17.02 32.41 11.80
N GLU A 375 -17.99 31.52 11.61
CA GLU A 375 -19.36 31.88 11.22
C GLU A 375 -20.08 32.71 12.28
N GLN A 376 -19.94 32.34 13.56
CA GLN A 376 -20.53 33.11 14.66
C GLN A 376 -19.95 34.51 14.74
N ARG A 377 -18.64 34.65 14.45
CA ARG A 377 -17.97 35.93 14.41
C ARG A 377 -18.43 36.78 13.23
N ALA A 378 -18.56 36.20 12.03
CA ALA A 378 -19.09 36.89 10.83
C ALA A 378 -20.53 37.38 11.04
N LYS A 379 -21.37 36.61 11.73
CA LYS A 379 -22.73 37.04 12.11
C LYS A 379 -22.76 38.22 13.07
N ARG A 380 -21.69 38.45 13.84
CA ARG A 380 -21.61 39.53 14.84
C ARG A 380 -20.89 40.78 14.32
N ARG A 381 -20.15 40.68 13.21
CA ARG A 381 -19.25 41.73 12.71
C ARG A 381 -19.41 41.89 11.20
N ASP A 382 -20.09 42.96 10.78
CA ASP A 382 -20.44 43.19 9.36
C ASP A 382 -19.21 43.37 8.44
N ASP A 383 -18.06 43.77 8.99
CA ASP A 383 -16.81 43.97 8.25
C ASP A 383 -15.98 42.68 8.10
N TYR A 384 -16.36 41.59 8.77
CA TYR A 384 -15.67 40.31 8.68
C TYR A 384 -16.44 39.34 7.77
N GLN A 385 -15.83 38.98 6.64
CA GLN A 385 -16.45 38.17 5.59
C GLN A 385 -16.34 36.65 5.81
N GLY A 386 -15.77 36.23 6.94
CA GLY A 386 -15.45 34.82 7.20
C GLY A 386 -14.05 34.42 6.74
N ALA A 387 -13.69 33.18 7.07
CA ALA A 387 -12.41 32.59 6.71
C ALA A 387 -12.53 31.83 5.37
N GLN A 388 -11.50 31.95 4.53
CA GLN A 388 -11.30 31.05 3.39
C GLN A 388 -10.52 29.81 3.85
N TRP A 389 -10.91 28.63 3.39
CA TRP A 389 -10.33 27.34 3.75
C TRP A 389 -9.52 26.76 2.60
N VAL A 390 -8.28 26.41 2.90
CA VAL A 390 -7.39 25.72 1.96
C VAL A 390 -6.91 24.42 2.61
N TYR A 391 -7.37 23.30 2.10
CA TYR A 391 -6.98 21.98 2.55
C TYR A 391 -5.89 21.44 1.64
N LEU A 392 -4.73 21.07 2.18
CA LEU A 392 -3.63 20.50 1.41
C LEU A 392 -3.52 19.01 1.73
N SER A 393 -3.47 18.19 0.69
CA SER A 393 -3.37 16.74 0.85
C SER A 393 -2.38 16.12 -0.14
N ALA A 394 -1.68 15.08 0.31
CA ALA A 394 -1.24 14.03 -0.59
C ALA A 394 -2.45 13.34 -1.27
N THR A 395 -2.19 12.56 -2.33
CA THR A 395 -3.21 11.71 -2.98
C THR A 395 -4.00 10.89 -1.94
N VAL A 396 -5.33 10.86 -2.11
CA VAL A 396 -6.30 10.11 -1.30
C VAL A 396 -7.22 9.30 -2.21
N GLY A 397 -7.91 8.29 -1.66
CA GLY A 397 -8.77 7.39 -2.46
C GLY A 397 -10.08 7.99 -2.95
N ASN A 398 -10.63 8.94 -2.20
CA ASN A 398 -11.93 9.54 -2.41
C ASN A 398 -11.87 11.08 -2.39
N PRO A 399 -11.00 11.72 -3.20
CA PRO A 399 -10.76 13.16 -3.13
C PRO A 399 -12.03 13.98 -3.37
N GLU A 400 -12.89 13.55 -4.32
CA GLU A 400 -14.17 14.22 -4.62
C GLU A 400 -15.14 14.20 -3.42
N GLN A 401 -15.24 13.05 -2.73
CA GLN A 401 -16.12 12.89 -1.58
C GLN A 401 -15.63 13.75 -0.42
N LEU A 402 -14.31 13.74 -0.16
CA LEU A 402 -13.71 14.53 0.91
C LEU A 402 -13.84 16.03 0.63
N ALA A 403 -13.55 16.48 -0.59
CA ALA A 403 -13.71 17.88 -0.99
C ALA A 403 -15.16 18.36 -0.84
N THR A 404 -16.12 17.53 -1.24
CA THR A 404 -17.57 17.79 -1.07
C THR A 404 -17.93 17.95 0.40
N ALA A 405 -17.46 17.03 1.26
CA ALA A 405 -17.76 17.05 2.69
C ALA A 405 -17.07 18.23 3.41
N LEU A 406 -15.91 18.67 2.92
CA LEU A 406 -15.22 19.86 3.41
C LEU A 406 -15.80 21.18 2.84
N GLU A 407 -16.77 21.10 1.94
CA GLU A 407 -17.41 22.22 1.23
C GLU A 407 -16.40 23.03 0.40
N SER A 408 -15.53 22.33 -0.35
CA SER A 408 -14.41 22.93 -1.08
C SER A 408 -14.33 22.46 -2.53
N THR A 409 -13.77 23.29 -3.40
CA THR A 409 -13.44 22.94 -4.79
C THR A 409 -12.23 22.02 -4.80
N LEU A 410 -12.36 20.84 -5.40
CA LEU A 410 -11.24 19.91 -5.57
C LEU A 410 -10.29 20.41 -6.66
N ILE A 411 -9.04 20.62 -6.29
CA ILE A 411 -7.92 20.86 -7.20
C ILE A 411 -7.02 19.62 -7.15
N GLU A 412 -7.20 18.73 -8.11
CA GLU A 412 -6.42 17.51 -8.20
C GLU A 412 -5.38 17.65 -9.32
N PHE A 413 -4.13 17.38 -8.99
CA PHE A 413 -3.04 17.36 -9.94
C PHE A 413 -2.09 16.21 -9.65
N GLU A 414 -2.10 15.21 -10.53
CA GLU A 414 -1.20 14.07 -10.48
C GLU A 414 -0.32 14.04 -11.72
N GLU A 415 0.74 14.85 -11.73
CA GLU A 415 1.78 14.68 -12.74
C GLU A 415 2.84 13.70 -12.24
N ARG A 416 2.96 12.59 -12.97
CA ARG A 416 4.06 11.65 -12.83
C ARG A 416 4.80 11.63 -14.17
N PRO A 417 5.84 12.46 -14.35
CA PRO A 417 6.53 12.55 -15.64
C PRO A 417 7.43 11.34 -15.92
N VAL A 418 7.69 10.49 -14.91
CA VAL A 418 8.50 9.28 -15.03
C VAL A 418 7.68 8.06 -14.59
N PRO A 419 7.54 7.01 -15.43
CA PRO A 419 6.76 5.83 -15.06
C PRO A 419 7.44 5.05 -13.93
N ILE A 420 6.66 4.36 -13.11
CA ILE A 420 7.17 3.48 -12.04
C ILE A 420 6.85 2.03 -12.38
N GLU A 421 7.88 1.20 -12.48
CA GLU A 421 7.72 -0.26 -12.54
C GLU A 421 7.69 -0.83 -11.13
N ARG A 422 6.59 -1.49 -10.77
CA ARG A 422 6.47 -2.17 -9.48
C ARG A 422 6.81 -3.64 -9.67
N HIS A 423 7.64 -4.17 -8.79
CA HIS A 423 8.09 -5.55 -8.79
C HIS A 423 7.80 -6.20 -7.44
N VAL A 424 7.43 -7.47 -7.45
CA VAL A 424 7.22 -8.30 -6.26
C VAL A 424 8.16 -9.49 -6.33
N THR A 425 8.81 -9.80 -5.22
CA THR A 425 9.63 -11.00 -5.08
C THR A 425 9.43 -11.60 -3.72
N PHE A 426 9.31 -12.92 -3.66
CA PHE A 426 9.23 -13.65 -2.40
C PHE A 426 10.63 -14.04 -1.97
N ALA A 427 10.97 -13.74 -0.71
CA ALA A 427 12.28 -14.03 -0.14
C ALA A 427 12.17 -14.13 1.39
N ASP A 428 12.87 -15.11 1.97
CA ASP A 428 12.99 -15.20 3.43
C ASP A 428 13.85 -14.07 4.02
N GLY A 429 13.81 -13.87 5.33
CA GLY A 429 14.55 -12.80 6.00
C GLY A 429 16.07 -12.78 5.75
N GLN A 430 16.71 -13.92 5.45
CA GLN A 430 18.14 -13.97 5.10
C GLN A 430 18.38 -13.67 3.62
N GLU A 431 17.48 -14.14 2.76
CA GLU A 431 17.49 -13.90 1.33
C GLU A 431 17.22 -12.44 0.99
N LYS A 432 16.31 -11.76 1.71
CA LYS A 432 15.99 -10.33 1.52
C LYS A 432 17.25 -9.47 1.44
N VAL A 433 18.18 -9.63 2.37
CA VAL A 433 19.45 -8.85 2.37
C VAL A 433 20.32 -9.14 1.15
N ARG A 434 20.34 -10.39 0.67
CA ARG A 434 21.09 -10.76 -0.54
C ARG A 434 20.45 -10.14 -1.78
N VAL A 435 19.13 -10.15 -1.86
CA VAL A 435 18.34 -9.55 -2.93
C VAL A 435 18.55 -8.03 -2.94
N GLU A 436 18.45 -7.37 -1.79
CA GLU A 436 18.75 -5.95 -1.61
C GLU A 436 20.15 -5.59 -2.12
N ASN A 437 21.18 -6.35 -1.71
CA ASN A 437 22.54 -6.10 -2.16
C ASN A 437 22.68 -6.21 -3.70
N LYS A 438 22.01 -7.20 -4.31
CA LYS A 438 21.98 -7.35 -5.77
C LYS A 438 21.24 -6.18 -6.45
N LEU A 439 20.14 -5.71 -5.87
CA LEU A 439 19.35 -4.57 -6.37
C LEU A 439 20.13 -3.27 -6.29
N VAL A 440 20.71 -2.95 -5.12
CA VAL A 440 21.52 -1.74 -4.90
C VAL A 440 22.70 -1.70 -5.86
N ARG A 441 23.41 -2.82 -6.01
CA ARG A 441 24.53 -2.91 -6.94
C ARG A 441 24.10 -2.67 -8.39
N ARG A 442 23.06 -3.37 -8.85
CA ARG A 442 22.55 -3.23 -10.23
C ARG A 442 22.12 -1.80 -10.51
N GLU A 443 21.47 -1.16 -9.55
CA GLU A 443 20.96 0.20 -9.68
C GLU A 443 22.10 1.23 -9.73
N PHE A 444 23.05 1.15 -8.80
CA PHE A 444 24.16 2.12 -8.71
C PHE A 444 25.19 1.98 -9.85
N ASP A 445 25.33 0.78 -10.41
CA ASP A 445 26.16 0.54 -11.60
C ASP A 445 25.48 0.98 -12.90
N THR A 446 24.23 1.47 -12.85
CA THR A 446 23.47 1.97 -14.00
C THR A 446 23.38 3.49 -13.97
N GLU A 447 23.66 4.13 -15.10
CA GLU A 447 23.50 5.58 -15.29
C GLU A 447 22.29 5.85 -16.19
N SER A 448 21.49 6.86 -15.83
CA SER A 448 20.36 7.32 -16.62
C SER A 448 20.82 8.04 -17.90
N SER A 449 19.90 8.25 -18.83
CA SER A 449 20.13 9.10 -20.01
C SER A 449 20.55 10.53 -19.66
N LYS A 450 20.30 10.95 -18.42
CA LYS A 450 20.63 12.27 -17.85
C LYS A 450 22.00 12.31 -17.16
N GLY A 451 22.74 11.20 -17.15
CA GLY A 451 24.09 11.11 -16.61
C GLY A 451 24.17 10.96 -15.08
N TYR A 452 23.05 10.59 -14.44
CA TYR A 452 23.01 10.34 -13.00
C TYR A 452 23.03 8.84 -12.71
N ARG A 453 23.79 8.43 -11.69
CA ARG A 453 23.75 7.04 -11.19
C ARG A 453 22.45 6.77 -10.46
N GLY A 454 21.96 5.54 -10.58
CA GLY A 454 20.84 5.09 -9.78
C GLY A 454 21.20 5.01 -8.29
N GLN A 455 20.24 5.30 -7.42
CA GLN A 455 20.40 5.20 -5.96
C GLN A 455 19.14 4.57 -5.36
N THR A 456 19.32 3.84 -4.26
CA THR A 456 18.26 3.03 -3.65
C THR A 456 17.86 3.53 -2.28
N ILE A 457 16.56 3.68 -2.03
CA ILE A 457 16.00 3.83 -0.68
C ILE A 457 15.41 2.48 -0.25
N ILE A 458 15.84 1.95 0.90
CA ILE A 458 15.32 0.70 1.48
C ILE A 458 14.47 1.03 2.71
N PHE A 459 13.18 0.71 2.67
CA PHE A 459 12.24 0.87 3.79
C PHE A 459 12.15 -0.41 4.63
N THR A 460 12.32 -0.29 5.94
CA THR A 460 12.28 -1.40 6.90
C THR A 460 11.56 -1.02 8.20
N ASN A 461 11.20 -2.03 9.01
CA ASN A 461 10.31 -1.85 10.16
C ASN A 461 10.94 -1.24 11.41
N SER A 462 12.26 -1.28 11.56
CA SER A 462 12.91 -0.92 12.82
C SER A 462 14.27 -0.28 12.65
N ARG A 463 14.61 0.60 13.60
CA ARG A 463 15.93 1.27 13.66
C ARG A 463 17.06 0.24 13.68
N ARG A 464 16.90 -0.86 14.45
CA ARG A 464 17.90 -1.93 14.52
C ARG A 464 18.12 -2.56 13.14
N ARG A 465 17.04 -2.85 12.41
CA ARG A 465 17.11 -3.45 11.07
C ARG A 465 17.73 -2.50 10.05
N CYS A 466 17.50 -1.19 10.14
CA CYS A 466 18.20 -0.19 9.31
C CYS A 466 19.73 -0.34 9.39
N HIS A 467 20.27 -0.42 10.63
CA HIS A 467 21.72 -0.59 10.83
C HIS A 467 22.20 -1.98 10.40
N GLU A 468 21.38 -3.01 10.55
CA GLU A 468 21.72 -4.38 10.16
C GLU A 468 21.87 -4.51 8.65
N ILE A 469 20.88 -4.05 7.87
CA ILE A 469 20.91 -4.07 6.41
C ILE A 469 22.08 -3.23 5.90
N SER A 470 22.20 -1.98 6.35
CA SER A 470 23.26 -1.07 5.87
C SER A 470 24.67 -1.63 6.09
N ARG A 471 24.91 -2.40 7.16
CA ARG A 471 26.22 -3.05 7.40
C ARG A 471 26.50 -4.25 6.49
N LYS A 472 25.45 -4.88 5.95
CA LYS A 472 25.56 -6.07 5.10
C LYS A 472 25.58 -5.74 3.61
N LEU A 473 25.21 -4.51 3.21
CA LEU A 473 25.34 -4.03 1.84
C LEU A 473 26.82 -3.85 1.47
N GLU A 474 27.19 -4.24 0.25
CA GLU A 474 28.57 -4.13 -0.26
C GLU A 474 28.92 -2.73 -0.75
N TYR A 475 27.91 -1.98 -1.21
CA TYR A 475 28.07 -0.60 -1.66
C TYR A 475 27.88 0.38 -0.50
N SER A 476 28.33 1.62 -0.69
CA SER A 476 28.22 2.65 0.33
C SER A 476 26.75 2.87 0.72
N SER A 477 26.46 2.75 2.01
CA SER A 477 25.11 2.95 2.51
C SER A 477 25.11 3.55 3.91
N ALA A 478 23.97 4.14 4.30
CA ALA A 478 23.79 4.65 5.64
C ALA A 478 22.37 4.38 6.18
N PRO A 479 22.23 4.10 7.49
CA PRO A 479 20.93 4.09 8.14
C PRO A 479 20.42 5.52 8.33
N TYR A 480 19.12 5.72 8.19
CA TYR A 480 18.44 7.01 8.40
C TYR A 480 17.16 6.81 9.20
N HIS A 481 17.04 7.42 10.39
CA HIS A 481 15.85 7.29 11.22
C HIS A 481 15.75 8.40 12.28
N ALA A 482 14.58 8.57 12.89
CA ALA A 482 14.32 9.62 13.89
C ALA A 482 15.26 9.60 15.11
N GLY A 483 15.80 8.43 15.48
CA GLY A 483 16.78 8.30 16.57
C GLY A 483 18.19 8.82 16.27
N LEU A 484 18.48 9.30 15.06
CA LEU A 484 19.75 9.97 14.74
C LEU A 484 19.68 11.44 15.14
N ASP A 485 20.82 11.99 15.58
CA ASP A 485 20.95 13.42 15.79
C ASP A 485 20.84 14.21 14.46
N TYR A 486 20.47 15.48 14.56
CA TYR A 486 20.25 16.36 13.40
C TYR A 486 21.48 16.46 12.50
N LYS A 487 22.68 16.59 13.08
CA LYS A 487 23.94 16.73 12.33
C LYS A 487 24.21 15.50 11.48
N ARG A 488 23.94 14.32 12.02
CA ARG A 488 24.12 13.04 11.34
C ARG A 488 23.10 12.85 10.21
N ARG A 489 21.83 13.22 10.44
CA ARG A 489 20.81 13.24 9.37
C ARG A 489 21.24 14.14 8.20
N LYS A 490 21.64 15.38 8.48
CA LYS A 490 22.15 16.31 7.46
C LYS A 490 23.38 15.80 6.72
N THR A 491 24.25 15.06 7.40
CA THR A 491 25.42 14.44 6.75
C THR A 491 24.99 13.37 5.77
N VAL A 492 24.06 12.49 6.16
CA VAL A 492 23.54 11.42 5.29
C VAL A 492 22.76 12.01 4.10
N GLU A 493 21.91 13.01 4.33
CA GLU A 493 21.19 13.74 3.28
C GLU A 493 22.16 14.28 2.21
N ARG A 494 23.20 15.00 2.65
CA ARG A 494 24.20 15.54 1.74
C ARG A 494 24.97 14.45 0.98
N GLN A 495 25.45 13.43 1.68
CA GLN A 495 26.21 12.33 1.04
C GLN A 495 25.36 11.53 0.05
N PHE A 496 24.06 11.42 0.29
CA PHE A 496 23.16 10.81 -0.68
C PHE A 496 22.95 11.73 -1.88
N GLY A 497 22.69 13.02 -1.67
CA GLY A 497 22.57 14.00 -2.77
C GLY A 497 23.82 14.10 -3.65
N ASP A 498 25.01 14.02 -3.05
CA ASP A 498 26.30 14.06 -3.73
C ASP A 498 26.69 12.72 -4.42
N GLN A 499 25.82 11.70 -4.36
CA GLN A 499 26.04 10.33 -4.85
C GLN A 499 27.23 9.58 -4.21
N ASP A 500 27.67 10.00 -3.02
CA ASP A 500 28.66 9.26 -2.21
C ASP A 500 28.06 7.97 -1.62
N LEU A 501 26.75 7.95 -1.40
CA LEU A 501 26.00 6.79 -0.91
C LEU A 501 25.18 6.16 -2.05
N ALA A 502 25.35 4.86 -2.26
CA ALA A 502 24.51 4.10 -3.17
C ALA A 502 23.11 3.83 -2.60
N ALA A 503 23.01 3.67 -1.28
CA ALA A 503 21.74 3.38 -0.63
C ALA A 503 21.54 4.06 0.72
N VAL A 504 20.29 4.34 1.06
CA VAL A 504 19.86 4.73 2.41
C VAL A 504 18.84 3.73 2.92
N VAL A 505 19.01 3.27 4.16
CA VAL A 505 18.09 2.34 4.82
C VAL A 505 17.31 3.07 5.91
N THR A 506 15.99 3.14 5.80
CA THR A 506 15.15 3.98 6.65
C THR A 506 13.89 3.28 7.16
N THR A 507 13.31 3.84 8.23
CA THR A 507 11.92 3.58 8.63
C THR A 507 11.00 4.66 8.03
N ALA A 508 9.80 4.86 8.58
CA ALA A 508 8.87 5.95 8.22
C ALA A 508 9.45 7.38 8.38
N ALA A 509 10.62 7.56 9.01
CA ALA A 509 11.21 8.88 9.27
C ALA A 509 11.56 9.68 8.00
N LEU A 510 11.66 9.02 6.86
CA LEU A 510 11.92 9.67 5.57
C LEU A 510 10.63 10.09 4.87
N ALA A 511 9.45 9.62 5.31
CA ALA A 511 8.15 9.96 4.73
C ALA A 511 7.81 11.45 4.91
N ALA A 512 8.25 12.08 6.01
CA ALA A 512 8.03 13.49 6.29
C ALA A 512 9.22 14.37 5.86
N GLY A 513 9.08 15.04 4.71
CA GLY A 513 9.73 16.34 4.47
C GLY A 513 11.22 16.37 4.12
N VAL A 514 11.87 15.25 3.78
CA VAL A 514 13.27 15.25 3.31
C VAL A 514 13.38 14.78 1.87
N ASP A 515 14.11 15.55 1.05
CA ASP A 515 14.34 15.28 -0.36
C ASP A 515 15.52 14.32 -0.55
N PHE A 516 15.21 13.06 -0.88
CA PHE A 516 16.18 12.07 -1.35
C PHE A 516 15.83 11.69 -2.80
N PRO A 517 16.59 12.15 -3.81
CA PRO A 517 16.36 11.73 -5.19
C PRO A 517 16.84 10.30 -5.40
N ALA A 518 15.92 9.34 -5.49
CA ALA A 518 16.25 7.93 -5.74
C ALA A 518 15.63 7.44 -7.04
N SER A 519 16.34 6.56 -7.75
CA SER A 519 15.78 5.85 -8.92
C SER A 519 15.00 4.61 -8.48
N GLN A 520 15.38 4.04 -7.34
CA GLN A 520 14.84 2.79 -6.84
C GLN A 520 14.37 2.91 -5.39
N VAL A 521 13.21 2.31 -5.10
CA VAL A 521 12.71 2.06 -3.75
C VAL A 521 12.59 0.56 -3.54
N VAL A 522 13.04 0.08 -2.39
CA VAL A 522 12.89 -1.32 -1.96
C VAL A 522 12.15 -1.34 -0.63
N PHE A 523 11.04 -2.07 -0.57
CA PHE A 523 10.37 -2.41 0.67
C PHE A 523 10.93 -3.75 1.17
N ASP A 524 11.81 -3.68 2.17
CA ASP A 524 12.29 -4.85 2.93
C ASP A 524 11.19 -5.40 3.85
N SER A 525 10.39 -4.50 4.40
CA SER A 525 9.24 -4.83 5.25
C SER A 525 8.06 -3.92 4.91
N LEU A 526 6.86 -4.49 4.94
CA LEU A 526 5.59 -3.75 4.79
C LEU A 526 4.99 -3.31 6.12
N ALA A 527 5.70 -3.51 7.22
CA ALA A 527 5.34 -2.99 8.55
C ALA A 527 6.26 -1.85 9.00
N MET A 528 5.72 -0.99 9.86
CA MET A 528 6.44 0.02 10.64
C MET A 528 6.20 -0.25 12.13
N GLY A 529 7.24 -0.70 12.84
CA GLY A 529 7.06 -1.14 14.22
C GLY A 529 6.16 -2.38 14.32
N ILE A 530 4.98 -2.21 14.92
CA ILE A 530 3.97 -3.28 15.13
C ILE A 530 2.73 -3.11 14.25
N GLU A 531 2.75 -2.17 13.31
CA GLU A 531 1.62 -1.86 12.42
C GLU A 531 1.99 -2.09 10.96
N TRP A 532 1.01 -2.50 10.16
CA TRP A 532 1.15 -2.60 8.71
C TRP A 532 1.09 -1.21 8.08
N LEU A 533 1.82 -1.02 6.97
CA LEU A 533 1.70 0.20 6.17
C LEU A 533 0.26 0.34 5.65
N SER A 534 -0.25 1.56 5.66
CA SER A 534 -1.44 1.92 4.90
C SER A 534 -1.12 2.06 3.41
N VAL A 535 -2.15 1.96 2.54
CA VAL A 535 -2.01 2.17 1.09
C VAL A 535 -1.38 3.53 0.80
N GLN A 536 -1.75 4.55 1.55
CA GLN A 536 -1.22 5.90 1.36
C GLN A 536 0.26 6.00 1.72
N GLU A 537 0.69 5.46 2.87
CA GLU A 537 2.10 5.46 3.24
C GLU A 537 2.93 4.70 2.21
N PHE A 538 2.43 3.56 1.74
CA PHE A 538 3.04 2.81 0.65
C PHE A 538 3.19 3.66 -0.61
N HIS A 539 2.16 4.42 -1.01
CA HIS A 539 2.20 5.34 -2.16
C HIS A 539 3.15 6.54 -1.94
N GLN A 540 3.19 7.11 -0.75
CA GLN A 540 4.13 8.19 -0.40
C GLN A 540 5.59 7.70 -0.44
N MET A 541 5.84 6.48 0.02
CA MET A 541 7.16 5.85 0.00
C MET A 541 7.58 5.45 -1.42
N LEU A 542 6.70 4.80 -2.19
CA LEU A 542 6.99 4.40 -3.57
C LEU A 542 7.17 5.61 -4.48
N GLY A 543 6.48 6.72 -4.20
CA GLY A 543 6.60 7.98 -4.94
C GLY A 543 7.99 8.62 -4.90
N ARG A 544 8.90 8.11 -4.07
CA ARG A 544 10.31 8.53 -4.04
C ARG A 544 11.15 7.87 -5.14
N ALA A 545 10.63 6.86 -5.82
CA ALA A 545 11.29 6.21 -6.94
C ALA A 545 11.05 6.99 -8.25
N GLY A 546 12.13 7.36 -8.92
CA GLY A 546 12.10 8.02 -10.23
C GLY A 546 11.86 9.52 -10.09
N ARG A 547 12.89 10.30 -10.41
CA ARG A 547 12.81 11.76 -10.42
C ARG A 547 13.01 12.30 -11.82
N PRO A 548 12.25 13.31 -12.26
CA PRO A 548 12.19 13.70 -13.66
C PRO A 548 13.53 14.27 -14.13
N ASP A 549 14.21 15.04 -13.28
CA ASP A 549 15.49 15.66 -13.64
C ASP A 549 16.67 14.68 -13.62
N TYR A 550 16.49 13.50 -13.03
CA TYR A 550 17.61 12.58 -12.73
C TYR A 550 17.45 11.21 -13.40
N HIS A 551 16.23 10.69 -13.55
CA HIS A 551 15.96 9.29 -13.87
C HIS A 551 15.03 9.15 -15.08
N ASP A 552 15.14 8.02 -15.79
CA ASP A 552 14.30 7.69 -16.96
C ASP A 552 13.03 6.92 -16.59
N LYS A 553 13.05 6.29 -15.42
CA LYS A 553 11.95 5.58 -14.79
C LYS A 553 12.22 5.45 -13.29
N GLY A 554 11.16 5.24 -12.50
CA GLY A 554 11.27 4.74 -11.14
C GLY A 554 11.14 3.22 -11.11
N THR A 555 11.82 2.56 -10.18
CA THR A 555 11.65 1.11 -9.96
C THR A 555 11.38 0.85 -8.49
N VAL A 556 10.33 0.07 -8.20
CA VAL A 556 9.92 -0.27 -6.84
C VAL A 556 9.96 -1.78 -6.68
N TYR A 557 10.70 -2.29 -5.72
CA TYR A 557 10.69 -3.71 -5.34
C TYR A 557 10.01 -3.90 -3.99
N VAL A 558 9.04 -4.81 -3.93
CA VAL A 558 8.40 -5.26 -2.70
C VAL A 558 8.91 -6.66 -2.40
N LEU A 559 9.73 -6.79 -1.35
CA LEU A 559 10.27 -8.07 -0.90
C LEU A 559 9.34 -8.65 0.16
N VAL A 560 8.67 -9.74 -0.19
CA VAL A 560 7.61 -10.34 0.63
C VAL A 560 8.13 -11.60 1.29
N GLU A 561 8.05 -11.68 2.62
CA GLU A 561 8.28 -12.91 3.37
C GLU A 561 6.93 -13.62 3.59
N PRO A 562 6.68 -14.76 2.92
CA PRO A 562 5.38 -15.44 3.04
C PRO A 562 5.04 -15.80 4.48
N ASP A 563 3.77 -15.66 4.86
CA ASP A 563 3.21 -16.02 6.18
C ASP A 563 3.88 -15.31 7.36
N THR A 564 4.58 -14.21 7.10
CA THR A 564 5.25 -13.46 8.16
C THR A 564 4.33 -12.43 8.76
N ALA A 565 4.22 -12.46 10.09
CA ALA A 565 3.68 -11.39 10.91
C ALA A 565 4.80 -10.92 11.85
N TYR A 566 5.02 -9.61 11.94
CA TYR A 566 6.09 -9.05 12.77
C TYR A 566 5.69 -8.93 14.25
N HIS A 567 4.38 -8.97 14.54
CA HIS A 567 3.83 -8.91 15.88
C HIS A 567 2.56 -9.77 15.99
N ASN A 568 2.25 -10.30 17.18
CA ASN A 568 1.10 -11.18 17.39
C ASN A 568 -0.26 -10.50 17.21
N SER A 569 -0.32 -9.16 17.29
CA SER A 569 -1.54 -8.38 17.05
C SER A 569 -1.86 -8.19 15.57
N MET A 570 -0.94 -8.55 14.66
CA MET A 570 -1.16 -8.43 13.23
C MET A 570 -2.01 -9.61 12.74
N GLU A 571 -3.23 -9.31 12.30
CA GLU A 571 -4.16 -10.34 11.79
C GLU A 571 -3.80 -10.84 10.38
N MET A 572 -3.24 -9.95 9.56
CA MET A 572 -2.80 -10.26 8.19
C MET A 572 -1.34 -10.65 8.16
N THR A 573 -0.98 -11.47 7.18
CA THR A 573 0.40 -11.80 6.81
C THR A 573 0.99 -10.76 5.86
N GLU A 574 2.33 -10.67 5.80
CA GLU A 574 3.01 -9.69 4.93
C GLU A 574 2.62 -9.83 3.45
N ASP A 575 2.36 -11.04 2.96
CA ASP A 575 1.94 -11.28 1.58
C ASP A 575 0.50 -10.83 1.30
N GLU A 576 -0.44 -11.03 2.23
CA GLU A 576 -1.79 -10.47 2.10
C GLU A 576 -1.76 -8.93 2.07
N VAL A 577 -0.93 -8.33 2.93
CA VAL A 577 -0.73 -6.88 2.97
C VAL A 577 -0.09 -6.38 1.68
N ALA A 578 0.92 -7.07 1.16
CA ALA A 578 1.56 -6.71 -0.11
C ALA A 578 0.54 -6.58 -1.24
N PHE A 579 -0.39 -7.54 -1.36
CA PHE A 579 -1.42 -7.49 -2.41
C PHE A 579 -2.49 -6.44 -2.15
N LYS A 580 -2.86 -6.19 -0.89
CA LYS A 580 -3.74 -5.06 -0.52
C LYS A 580 -3.12 -3.74 -0.99
N LEU A 581 -1.85 -3.51 -0.65
CA LEU A 581 -1.11 -2.30 -0.99
C LEU A 581 -0.91 -2.12 -2.50
N LEU A 582 -0.56 -3.18 -3.23
CA LEU A 582 -0.29 -3.11 -4.66
C LEU A 582 -1.55 -2.91 -5.50
N LYS A 583 -2.68 -3.50 -5.11
CA LYS A 583 -3.97 -3.29 -5.78
C LYS A 583 -4.46 -1.86 -5.64
N GLY A 584 -4.00 -1.13 -4.63
CA GLY A 584 -4.23 0.31 -4.54
C GLY A 584 -5.70 0.68 -4.38
N GLU A 585 -6.52 -0.21 -3.79
CA GLU A 585 -7.85 0.17 -3.30
C GLU A 585 -7.64 1.12 -2.13
N MET A 586 -7.43 2.40 -2.45
CA MET A 586 -7.27 3.45 -1.47
C MET A 586 -8.56 3.52 -0.65
N GLU A 587 -8.42 3.31 0.65
CA GLU A 587 -9.53 3.38 1.59
C GLU A 587 -10.14 4.79 1.53
N SER A 588 -11.48 4.86 1.64
CA SER A 588 -12.17 6.14 1.73
C SER A 588 -11.69 6.86 2.99
N VAL A 589 -11.24 8.12 2.86
CA VAL A 589 -11.06 9.02 3.99
C VAL A 589 -12.43 9.32 4.57
N MET A 590 -12.80 8.52 5.57
CA MET A 590 -13.97 8.69 6.41
C MET A 590 -13.49 8.56 7.85
N THR A 591 -13.89 9.51 8.69
CA THR A 591 -13.57 9.46 10.11
C THR A 591 -14.42 8.39 10.78
N HIS A 592 -13.79 7.40 11.40
CA HIS A 592 -14.49 6.42 12.23
C HIS A 592 -14.55 6.93 13.68
N TYR A 593 -15.73 6.89 14.28
CA TYR A 593 -15.94 7.24 15.68
C TYR A 593 -16.24 5.98 16.48
N ASP A 594 -15.34 5.62 17.37
CA ASP A 594 -15.70 4.73 18.48
C ASP A 594 -16.55 5.48 19.52
N GLU A 595 -17.03 4.75 20.53
CA GLU A 595 -17.85 5.33 21.59
C GLU A 595 -17.10 6.45 22.34
N SER A 596 -15.80 6.29 22.60
CA SER A 596 -15.03 7.25 23.38
C SER A 596 -14.73 8.53 22.62
N ALA A 597 -14.27 8.41 21.38
CA ALA A 597 -14.08 9.52 20.45
C ALA A 597 -15.37 10.32 20.24
N ALA A 598 -16.51 9.63 20.10
CA ALA A 598 -17.82 10.29 19.98
C ALA A 598 -18.19 11.09 21.23
N ILE A 599 -17.88 10.57 22.43
CA ILE A 599 -18.12 11.25 23.72
C ILE A 599 -17.16 12.43 23.87
N GLU A 600 -15.87 12.26 23.56
CA GLU A 600 -14.84 13.30 23.63
C GLU A 600 -15.22 14.49 22.75
N GLU A 601 -15.47 14.25 21.46
CA GLU A 601 -15.75 15.31 20.52
C GLU A 601 -17.11 15.97 20.78
N THR A 602 -18.11 15.23 21.27
CA THR A 602 -19.37 15.82 21.73
C THR A 602 -19.16 16.76 22.91
N LEU A 603 -18.30 16.40 23.88
CA LEU A 603 -17.98 17.28 25.01
C LEU A 603 -17.24 18.55 24.55
N ALA A 604 -16.29 18.41 23.62
CA ALA A 604 -15.60 19.54 23.02
C ALA A 604 -16.56 20.46 22.26
N ASN A 605 -17.50 19.89 21.50
CA ASN A 605 -18.51 20.64 20.76
C ASN A 605 -19.53 21.33 21.68
N ILE A 606 -19.86 20.74 22.82
CA ILE A 606 -20.66 21.40 23.87
C ILE A 606 -19.87 22.56 24.49
N THR A 607 -18.58 22.35 24.75
CA THR A 607 -17.73 23.38 25.36
C THR A 607 -17.60 24.61 24.48
N VAL A 608 -17.44 24.42 23.16
CA VAL A 608 -17.25 25.53 22.21
C VAL A 608 -18.58 26.08 21.67
N GLY A 609 -19.50 25.21 21.28
CA GLY A 609 -20.75 25.59 20.61
C GLY A 609 -21.99 25.63 21.53
N GLY A 610 -21.90 25.10 22.74
CA GLY A 610 -23.03 24.97 23.66
C GLY A 610 -24.21 24.26 23.01
N LYS A 611 -25.34 24.95 22.90
CA LYS A 611 -26.56 24.42 22.25
C LYS A 611 -26.39 24.11 20.76
N ALA A 612 -25.34 24.63 20.12
CA ALA A 612 -25.02 24.31 18.74
C ALA A 612 -24.32 22.95 18.57
N ALA A 613 -23.94 22.27 19.67
CA ALA A 613 -23.16 21.03 19.62
C ALA A 613 -23.72 19.98 18.65
N LYS A 614 -25.05 19.82 18.61
CA LYS A 614 -25.68 18.92 17.63
C LYS A 614 -25.36 19.32 16.19
N SER A 615 -25.47 20.60 15.86
CA SER A 615 -25.14 21.09 14.52
C SER A 615 -23.65 20.97 14.20
N LEU A 616 -22.77 21.02 15.21
CA LEU A 616 -21.35 20.78 15.03
C LEU A 616 -21.10 19.29 14.74
N ASN A 617 -21.72 18.39 15.50
CA ASN A 617 -21.65 16.94 15.26
C ASN A 617 -22.22 16.56 13.89
N ASP A 618 -23.38 17.12 13.50
CA ASP A 618 -24.03 16.82 12.21
C ASP A 618 -23.21 17.30 11.00
N ARG A 619 -22.26 18.23 11.19
CA ARG A 619 -21.33 18.73 10.16
C ARG A 619 -20.06 17.87 10.03
N MET A 620 -19.71 17.14 11.08
CA MET A 620 -18.49 16.33 11.09
C MET A 620 -18.57 15.24 10.02
N LEU A 621 -17.41 14.84 9.50
CA LEU A 621 -17.27 13.89 8.40
C LEU A 621 -17.76 12.49 8.77
N GLY A 622 -17.57 12.07 10.02
CA GLY A 622 -18.06 10.78 10.51
C GLY A 622 -19.38 10.87 11.28
N ASP A 623 -20.07 9.73 11.38
CA ASP A 623 -21.35 9.62 12.09
C ASP A 623 -21.14 9.61 13.61
N VAL A 624 -21.37 10.75 14.25
CA VAL A 624 -21.28 10.87 15.71
C VAL A 624 -22.64 10.52 16.34
N PRO A 625 -22.74 9.47 17.18
CA PRO A 625 -23.96 9.08 17.87
C PRO A 625 -24.33 10.08 18.99
N THR A 626 -24.69 11.30 18.60
CA THR A 626 -24.80 12.49 19.46
C THR A 626 -25.72 12.27 20.66
N LYS A 627 -26.86 11.61 20.46
CA LYS A 627 -27.80 11.34 21.55
C LYS A 627 -27.21 10.40 22.61
N HIS A 628 -26.44 9.40 22.18
CA HIS A 628 -25.75 8.47 23.07
C HIS A 628 -24.62 9.19 23.82
N ALA A 629 -23.79 9.93 23.09
CA ALA A 629 -22.69 10.71 23.66
C ALA A 629 -23.16 11.72 24.71
N VAL A 630 -24.20 12.51 24.42
CA VAL A 630 -24.81 13.44 25.40
C VAL A 630 -25.35 12.68 26.62
N GLY A 631 -25.98 11.52 26.42
CA GLY A 631 -26.46 10.68 27.53
C GLY A 631 -25.33 10.22 28.46
N LYS A 632 -24.19 9.82 27.90
CA LYS A 632 -22.99 9.43 28.65
C LYS A 632 -22.38 10.60 29.40
N LEU A 633 -22.26 11.77 28.77
CA LEU A 633 -21.72 12.97 29.42
C LEU A 633 -22.59 13.44 30.61
N LEU A 634 -23.91 13.32 30.51
CA LEU A 634 -24.83 13.56 31.63
C LEU A 634 -24.65 12.51 32.74
N GLN A 635 -24.46 11.24 32.37
CA GLN A 635 -24.18 10.16 33.32
C GLN A 635 -22.84 10.37 34.05
N TYR A 636 -21.84 10.91 33.36
CA TYR A 636 -20.51 11.20 33.92
C TYR A 636 -20.46 12.49 34.75
N ASP A 637 -21.54 13.28 34.77
CA ASP A 637 -21.59 14.60 35.41
C ASP A 637 -20.57 15.60 34.81
N PHE A 638 -20.26 15.43 33.52
CA PHE A 638 -19.36 16.31 32.77
C PHE A 638 -20.09 17.47 32.09
N ILE A 639 -21.41 17.38 31.93
CA ILE A 639 -22.26 18.46 31.40
C ILE A 639 -23.51 18.64 32.27
N ASP A 640 -24.01 19.87 32.35
CA ASP A 640 -25.35 20.22 32.81
C ASP A 640 -26.13 20.82 31.63
N GLY A 641 -27.03 20.02 31.05
CA GLY A 641 -27.68 20.35 29.78
C GLY A 641 -26.69 20.43 28.62
N PHE A 642 -26.41 21.65 28.12
CA PHE A 642 -25.45 21.92 27.04
C PHE A 642 -24.35 22.90 27.50
N GLU A 643 -24.00 22.83 28.78
CA GLU A 643 -22.90 23.57 29.37
C GLU A 643 -21.96 22.58 30.09
N PRO A 644 -20.63 22.69 29.94
CA PRO A 644 -19.71 21.81 30.64
C PRO A 644 -19.68 22.13 32.15
N THR A 645 -19.65 21.10 32.99
CA THR A 645 -19.38 21.26 34.43
C THR A 645 -17.90 21.61 34.65
N PRO A 646 -17.47 22.04 35.85
CA PRO A 646 -16.04 22.25 36.12
C PRO A 646 -15.18 21.02 35.86
N LEU A 647 -15.71 19.82 36.07
CA LEU A 647 -15.01 18.57 35.73
C LEU A 647 -14.97 18.34 34.21
N GLY A 648 -16.09 18.56 33.51
CA GLY A 648 -16.13 18.48 32.05
C GLY A 648 -15.17 19.47 31.38
N GLN A 649 -15.03 20.68 31.93
CA GLN A 649 -14.04 21.67 31.50
C GLN A 649 -12.61 21.13 31.65
N VAL A 650 -12.26 20.54 32.80
CA VAL A 650 -10.93 19.94 32.98
C VAL A 650 -10.69 18.80 31.98
N VAL A 651 -11.67 17.91 31.78
CA VAL A 651 -11.56 16.78 30.84
C VAL A 651 -11.31 17.28 29.42
N THR A 652 -12.10 18.25 28.95
CA THR A 652 -11.99 18.75 27.57
C THR A 652 -10.73 19.60 27.34
N GLU A 653 -10.33 20.43 28.31
CA GLU A 653 -9.14 21.29 28.21
C GLU A 653 -7.83 20.47 28.13
N HIS A 654 -7.81 19.34 28.83
CA HIS A 654 -6.65 18.45 28.89
C HIS A 654 -6.69 17.29 27.88
N PHE A 655 -7.71 17.23 27.00
CA PHE A 655 -7.88 16.14 26.02
C PHE A 655 -7.85 14.75 26.68
N LEU A 656 -8.46 14.65 27.86
CA LEU A 656 -8.58 13.38 28.57
C LEU A 656 -9.71 12.57 27.96
N ASP A 657 -9.49 11.26 27.83
CA ASP A 657 -10.56 10.34 27.47
C ASP A 657 -11.69 10.42 28.52
N PRO A 658 -12.94 10.73 28.13
CA PRO A 658 -14.02 10.91 29.09
C PRO A 658 -14.37 9.63 29.87
N SER A 659 -14.22 8.46 29.26
CA SER A 659 -14.53 7.17 29.87
C SER A 659 -13.50 6.78 30.92
N GLU A 660 -12.22 7.03 30.66
CA GLU A 660 -11.12 6.88 31.62
C GLU A 660 -11.21 7.92 32.74
N ALA A 661 -11.44 9.19 32.39
CA ALA A 661 -11.58 10.26 33.37
C ALA A 661 -12.73 9.98 34.34
N PHE A 662 -13.86 9.46 33.85
CA PHE A 662 -14.95 9.02 34.70
C PHE A 662 -14.54 7.89 35.65
N THR A 663 -13.85 6.86 35.15
CA THR A 663 -13.38 5.73 35.98
C THR A 663 -12.41 6.19 37.07
N LEU A 664 -11.45 7.05 36.72
CA LEU A 664 -10.55 7.69 37.67
C LEU A 664 -11.33 8.43 38.77
N LEU A 665 -12.27 9.29 38.37
CA LEU A 665 -13.06 10.08 39.30
C LEU A 665 -13.96 9.22 40.18
N ASP A 666 -14.58 8.18 39.63
CA ASP A 666 -15.44 7.25 40.36
C ASP A 666 -14.63 6.45 41.40
N GLY A 667 -13.45 5.96 41.06
CA GLY A 667 -12.58 5.28 42.02
C GLY A 667 -12.03 6.24 43.08
N ILE A 668 -11.64 7.47 42.72
CA ILE A 668 -11.25 8.51 43.69
C ILE A 668 -12.41 8.80 44.67
N ARG A 669 -13.65 8.95 44.16
CA ARG A 669 -14.85 9.19 44.98
C ARG A 669 -15.18 8.00 45.91
N LYS A 670 -14.73 6.80 45.56
CA LYS A 670 -14.89 5.58 46.36
C LYS A 670 -13.70 5.29 47.28
N ASP A 671 -12.74 6.21 47.39
CA ASP A 671 -11.49 6.04 48.16
C ASP A 671 -10.69 4.80 47.72
N ALA A 672 -10.73 4.44 46.43
CA ALA A 672 -9.94 3.35 45.87
C ALA A 672 -8.44 3.65 46.00
N HIS A 673 -7.62 2.61 46.19
CA HIS A 673 -6.19 2.81 46.31
C HIS A 673 -5.59 3.27 44.98
N PRO A 674 -4.65 4.25 44.93
CA PRO A 674 -4.07 4.73 43.68
C PRO A 674 -3.49 3.63 42.78
N TYR A 675 -2.85 2.61 43.36
CA TYR A 675 -2.37 1.44 42.60
C TYR A 675 -3.49 0.62 41.96
N GLU A 676 -4.66 0.50 42.60
CA GLU A 676 -5.82 -0.19 42.01
C GLU A 676 -6.37 0.62 40.84
N LEU A 677 -6.49 1.94 41.01
CA LEU A 677 -6.93 2.84 39.94
C LEU A 677 -6.02 2.78 38.70
N VAL A 678 -4.70 2.81 38.90
CA VAL A 678 -3.74 2.70 37.79
C VAL A 678 -3.83 1.32 37.14
N ALA A 679 -3.94 0.25 37.94
CA ALA A 679 -4.09 -1.10 37.41
C ALA A 679 -5.40 -1.27 36.62
N ASP A 680 -6.50 -0.71 37.09
CA ASP A 680 -7.81 -0.79 36.42
C ASP A 680 -7.81 -0.05 35.07
N ILE A 681 -7.04 1.03 34.94
CA ILE A 681 -6.89 1.76 33.66
C ILE A 681 -6.03 0.96 32.69
N GLU A 682 -4.83 0.54 33.12
CA GLU A 682 -3.90 -0.23 32.30
C GLU A 682 -4.47 -1.58 31.84
N LEU A 683 -5.32 -2.23 32.67
CA LEU A 683 -6.00 -3.47 32.29
C LEU A 683 -7.16 -3.24 31.32
N ARG A 684 -7.71 -2.04 31.25
CA ARG A 684 -8.83 -1.71 30.35
C ARG A 684 -8.37 -1.61 28.90
N ASP A 685 -7.16 -1.12 28.68
CA ASP A 685 -6.52 -1.04 27.37
C ASP A 685 -6.18 -2.42 26.79
N ALA A 686 -6.22 -3.48 27.61
CA ALA A 686 -5.94 -4.85 27.18
C ALA A 686 -7.20 -5.67 26.79
N ASP A 687 -8.40 -5.16 27.09
CA ASP A 687 -9.69 -5.83 26.84
C ASP A 687 -10.50 -5.20 25.68
N LEU A 688 -9.96 -4.15 25.04
CA LEU A 688 -10.42 -3.54 23.78
C LEU A 688 -9.51 -3.99 22.63
#